data_AF-A0A0F4QH32-F1
#
_entry.id   AF-A0A0F4QH32-F1
#
_cell.length_a   1.000
_cell.length_b   1.000
_cell.length_c   1.000
_cell.angle_alpha   90.00
_cell.angle_beta   90.00
_cell.angle_gamma   90.00
#
_symmetry.space_group_name_H-M   'P 1'
#
loop_
_entity.id
_entity.type
_entity.pdbx_description
1 polymer ?
#
loop_
_entity_poly.entity_id
_entity_poly.type
_entity_poly.pdbx_seq_one_letter_code
_entity_poly.pdbx_strand_id
1 'polypeptide(L)'
;MVKGFSLLASGLIISALLGGCGDTTDHRTAVQKHPGLWQKTAYGEVLDITPQRVQRYEFNTHACIKVAQIGLPQNSTEPQITQAQQRSKAQLQLTYAGEVYPHIYERKTTLPDVCRSPLSVDATASPTQVFEYFWHAFNDYYAFFALRDMDWQAQYAHYRAKIHDEMPDDALFEILTEMIAPLADGHVSVARTPGRPYFVMKDAPILRAARGTASYYLRYDMQLSDEQVFSELVLDSLNVAQQYLSRDSIGSFPVQQQEKTLLWGKTEDNIGVLVINNFSQYSSDPDADETEHLSAATALIDSIIAELAGTDGLILDIRNNIGGDDAIALAIASRFNTSKRLAFNKQALNRAGQGVLLSQSLQAHPEAYTRPVYLLTSQLTISAGEVFTLAMMHLPQVTLLGEETAGALSDMRFFTLPNGWEISLSNEVYRDAHGTLYEHSGIQPDIAVPAFTMHALESGRFESYDHALTLLGKDPTPQLTVEEFERRLSALQQQGNIPAVAVNIIHDGQSVYHQGFGRADELGTAVDAHSRFYLGSVSKTLLGATLADAAERQLVDLDVPVMDYLNFTIDFPTPLSQAITLRQLITHTSGIMDTEQVYRCNYFVHADGSSLYNRLTQSTACGEPANTELGHFFAAYLSQSGANYQPSHFVSRFGLVNNEAAVYTNIGAALAGYVTEQASGQSLTQLTQDSVFTPLAMHRSEWAITQPEGPVVQRYIHHPQTHTLIPLPDYGNITYSEGSAVSTAHDLGHFLIATMQQGKLNGAQGLKASVVAAMLSPQTTIPSISVERGFFWGVDGDKIYHSGDDPGVLTQIYGDLRQQRGFVLLTNGDSGNDSSAQAYDEIAQLVLTFSYGFTQAKTSQP
;
A
#
# COMPACT_ATOMS: atom_id res chain seq x y z
N MET A 1 -65.59 5.83 -18.03
CA MET A 1 -66.34 5.14 -19.09
C MET A 1 -65.33 4.57 -20.08
N VAL A 2 -65.40 3.25 -20.32
CA VAL A 2 -65.21 2.55 -21.61
C VAL A 2 -64.11 3.04 -22.57
N LYS A 3 -63.16 2.11 -22.81
CA LYS A 3 -62.36 1.83 -24.02
C LYS A 3 -61.31 2.84 -24.49
N GLY A 4 -60.06 2.35 -24.48
CA GLY A 4 -59.41 1.96 -25.73
C GLY A 4 -58.00 2.51 -25.90
N PHE A 5 -57.00 1.63 -25.83
CA PHE A 5 -56.04 1.41 -26.92
C PHE A 5 -55.35 0.05 -26.74
N SER A 6 -55.51 -0.80 -27.76
CA SER A 6 -54.86 -2.09 -27.98
C SER A 6 -53.63 -1.92 -28.86
N LEU A 7 -52.67 -2.86 -28.76
CA LEU A 7 -51.95 -3.62 -29.82
C LEU A 7 -50.60 -4.10 -29.23
N LEU A 8 -50.47 -5.39 -28.86
CA LEU A 8 -49.92 -6.51 -29.68
C LEU A 8 -48.40 -6.37 -29.91
N ALA A 9 -47.50 -7.35 -29.70
CA ALA A 9 -47.54 -8.74 -29.25
C ALA A 9 -46.08 -9.10 -28.86
N SER A 10 -45.76 -9.42 -27.60
CA SER A 10 -45.59 -10.78 -27.05
C SER A 10 -44.77 -11.77 -27.89
N GLY A 11 -43.48 -11.84 -27.57
CA GLY A 11 -42.61 -13.01 -27.70
C GLY A 11 -42.18 -13.51 -26.31
N LEU A 12 -43.16 -13.78 -25.44
CA LEU A 12 -43.00 -14.47 -24.17
C LEU A 12 -42.98 -15.97 -24.45
N ILE A 13 -41.85 -16.64 -24.24
CA ILE A 13 -41.82 -18.09 -24.06
C ILE A 13 -41.84 -18.34 -22.55
N ILE A 14 -43.06 -18.44 -22.01
CA ILE A 14 -43.31 -19.09 -20.73
C ILE A 14 -43.44 -20.59 -20.99
N SER A 15 -42.66 -21.34 -20.22
CA SER A 15 -42.83 -22.73 -19.83
C SER A 15 -42.70 -23.84 -20.89
N ALA A 16 -41.68 -24.66 -20.71
CA ALA A 16 -41.85 -26.11 -20.76
C ALA A 16 -41.68 -26.68 -19.34
N LEU A 17 -42.74 -26.55 -18.53
CA LEU A 17 -43.05 -27.55 -17.52
C LEU A 17 -43.69 -28.73 -18.25
N LEU A 18 -42.95 -29.82 -18.47
CA LEU A 18 -43.52 -31.13 -18.73
C LEU A 18 -42.70 -32.21 -18.02
N GLY A 19 -43.24 -32.64 -16.87
CA GLY A 19 -43.49 -34.07 -16.70
C GLY A 19 -42.44 -34.90 -15.96
N GLY A 20 -42.22 -34.60 -14.70
CA GLY A 20 -42.18 -35.66 -13.68
C GLY A 20 -43.15 -35.25 -12.59
N CYS A 21 -44.24 -36.00 -12.39
CA CYS A 21 -45.13 -35.80 -11.25
C CYS A 21 -44.30 -35.88 -9.96
N GLY A 22 -43.97 -34.73 -9.38
CA GLY A 22 -43.37 -34.62 -8.07
C GLY A 22 -44.49 -34.64 -7.05
N ASP A 23 -44.61 -35.74 -6.34
CA ASP A 23 -45.46 -35.89 -5.18
C ASP A 23 -45.27 -34.67 -4.25
N THR A 24 -46.33 -33.91 -3.96
CA THR A 24 -46.29 -32.76 -3.03
C THR A 24 -46.05 -33.20 -1.57
N THR A 25 -45.71 -34.47 -1.36
CA THR A 25 -45.34 -35.10 -0.10
C THR A 25 -43.84 -35.42 -0.01
N ASP A 26 -43.06 -35.21 -1.08
CA ASP A 26 -41.61 -35.47 -1.09
C ASP A 26 -40.81 -34.25 -0.60
N HIS A 27 -40.52 -34.21 0.69
CA HIS A 27 -39.75 -33.15 1.36
C HIS A 27 -38.22 -33.22 1.14
N ARG A 28 -37.73 -34.10 0.26
CA ARG A 28 -36.28 -34.24 -0.01
C ARG A 28 -35.73 -33.08 -0.83
N THR A 29 -34.53 -32.60 -0.47
CA THR A 29 -33.77 -31.59 -1.23
C THR A 29 -33.38 -32.10 -2.63
N ALA A 30 -32.98 -31.20 -3.53
CA ALA A 30 -32.52 -31.55 -4.88
C ALA A 30 -31.42 -32.62 -4.85
N VAL A 31 -30.49 -32.52 -3.88
CA VAL A 31 -29.37 -33.46 -3.71
C VAL A 31 -29.83 -34.80 -3.14
N GLN A 32 -30.76 -34.81 -2.17
CA GLN A 32 -31.30 -36.04 -1.57
C GLN A 32 -32.08 -36.93 -2.55
N LYS A 33 -32.45 -36.40 -3.72
CA LYS A 33 -33.04 -37.17 -4.83
C LYS A 33 -32.01 -38.04 -5.56
N HIS A 34 -30.72 -37.91 -5.27
CA HIS A 34 -29.63 -38.64 -5.91
C HIS A 34 -28.83 -39.51 -4.91
N PRO A 35 -29.44 -40.54 -4.28
CA PRO A 35 -28.76 -41.36 -3.30
C PRO A 35 -27.55 -42.11 -3.88
N GLY A 36 -26.54 -42.29 -3.03
CA GLY A 36 -25.31 -42.98 -3.34
C GLY A 36 -24.06 -42.28 -2.78
N LEU A 37 -22.91 -42.89 -3.06
CA LEU A 37 -21.61 -42.32 -2.77
C LEU A 37 -21.10 -41.55 -4.00
N TRP A 38 -20.72 -40.30 -3.78
CA TRP A 38 -20.34 -39.37 -4.83
C TRP A 38 -19.04 -38.69 -4.45
N GLN A 39 -17.97 -38.92 -5.21
CA GLN A 39 -16.65 -38.36 -4.93
C GLN A 39 -16.35 -37.20 -5.89
N LYS A 40 -15.87 -36.08 -5.35
CA LYS A 40 -15.35 -34.97 -6.16
C LYS A 40 -13.89 -35.26 -6.49
N THR A 41 -13.60 -35.58 -7.75
CA THR A 41 -12.24 -35.93 -8.19
C THR A 41 -11.29 -34.76 -7.94
N ALA A 42 -10.16 -35.03 -7.27
CA ALA A 42 -9.09 -34.08 -6.94
C ALA A 42 -9.34 -33.07 -5.80
N TYR A 43 -10.44 -33.20 -5.05
CA TYR A 43 -10.72 -32.32 -3.90
C TYR A 43 -10.59 -33.02 -2.54
N GLY A 44 -10.40 -34.34 -2.53
CA GLY A 44 -10.41 -35.11 -1.30
C GLY A 44 -11.76 -35.11 -0.60
N GLU A 45 -12.84 -35.12 -1.37
CA GLU A 45 -14.20 -35.03 -0.85
C GLU A 45 -15.09 -36.19 -1.35
N VAL A 46 -15.89 -36.75 -0.43
CA VAL A 46 -16.96 -37.69 -0.76
C VAL A 46 -18.26 -37.30 -0.05
N LEU A 47 -19.36 -37.32 -0.79
CA LEU A 47 -20.71 -37.22 -0.26
C LEU A 47 -21.34 -38.62 -0.18
N ASP A 48 -21.81 -38.99 1.01
CA ASP A 48 -22.71 -40.12 1.26
C ASP A 48 -24.14 -39.60 1.39
N ILE A 49 -24.88 -39.71 0.28
CA ILE A 49 -26.25 -39.22 0.16
C ILE A 49 -27.21 -40.38 0.42
N THR A 50 -28.03 -40.24 1.46
CA THR A 50 -29.20 -41.08 1.69
C THR A 50 -30.48 -40.24 1.61
N PRO A 51 -31.67 -40.86 1.57
CA PRO A 51 -32.92 -40.10 1.62
C PRO A 51 -33.10 -39.26 2.89
N GLN A 52 -32.33 -39.52 3.96
CA GLN A 52 -32.46 -38.86 5.27
C GLN A 52 -31.26 -37.98 5.64
N ARG A 53 -30.10 -38.12 4.98
CA ARG A 53 -28.90 -37.35 5.30
C ARG A 53 -28.03 -37.12 4.07
N VAL A 54 -27.27 -36.04 4.09
CA VAL A 54 -26.09 -35.87 3.25
C VAL A 54 -24.88 -35.76 4.18
N GLN A 55 -24.01 -36.76 4.13
CA GLN A 55 -22.80 -36.81 4.95
C GLN A 55 -21.58 -36.49 4.09
N ARG A 56 -20.85 -35.44 4.45
CA ARG A 56 -19.60 -35.06 3.80
C ARG A 56 -18.39 -35.69 4.50
N TYR A 57 -17.44 -36.16 3.72
CA TYR A 57 -16.15 -36.68 4.20
C TYR A 57 -15.03 -35.94 3.50
N GLU A 58 -14.02 -35.53 4.26
CA GLU A 58 -12.77 -34.96 3.74
C GLU A 58 -11.64 -35.94 4.00
N PHE A 59 -10.84 -36.24 2.98
CA PHE A 59 -9.82 -37.29 3.08
C PHE A 59 -8.57 -36.97 2.28
N ASN A 60 -7.46 -37.49 2.77
CA ASN A 60 -6.20 -37.61 2.07
C ASN A 60 -5.75 -39.08 2.10
N THR A 61 -4.54 -39.37 1.65
CA THR A 61 -3.95 -40.72 1.63
C THR A 61 -3.70 -41.30 3.01
N HIS A 62 -3.65 -40.48 4.06
CA HIS A 62 -3.36 -40.89 5.42
C HIS A 62 -4.62 -41.14 6.25
N ALA A 63 -5.57 -40.22 6.22
CA ALA A 63 -6.77 -40.28 7.06
C ALA A 63 -7.98 -39.58 6.41
N CYS A 64 -9.13 -39.79 7.02
CA CYS A 64 -10.40 -39.21 6.62
C CYS A 64 -11.07 -38.58 7.84
N ILE A 65 -11.67 -37.40 7.67
CA ILE A 65 -12.43 -36.69 8.68
C ILE A 65 -13.89 -36.68 8.27
N LYS A 66 -14.75 -36.97 9.24
CA LYS A 66 -16.19 -36.83 9.08
C LYS A 66 -16.57 -35.39 9.44
N VAL A 67 -16.68 -34.53 8.43
CA VAL A 67 -17.13 -33.15 8.61
C VAL A 67 -18.63 -33.15 8.98
N ALA A 68 -19.09 -32.16 9.74
CA ALA A 68 -20.47 -32.10 10.25
C ALA A 68 -21.52 -32.35 9.14
N GLN A 69 -22.68 -32.90 9.52
CA GLN A 69 -23.74 -33.25 8.57
C GLN A 69 -24.22 -32.02 7.82
N ILE A 70 -24.41 -32.14 6.50
CA ILE A 70 -25.29 -31.26 5.74
C ILE A 70 -26.73 -31.64 6.18
N GLY A 71 -27.09 -31.17 7.36
CA GLY A 71 -28.44 -31.16 7.90
C GLY A 71 -28.79 -29.72 8.11
N LEU A 72 -29.74 -29.20 7.33
CA LEU A 72 -30.31 -27.86 7.47
C LEU A 72 -30.82 -27.66 8.91
N PRO A 73 -30.28 -26.68 9.65
CA PRO A 73 -31.13 -25.70 10.30
C PRO A 73 -30.96 -24.35 9.61
N GLN A 74 -31.97 -23.49 9.74
CA GLN A 74 -32.10 -22.19 9.07
C GLN A 74 -30.96 -21.17 9.34
N ASN A 75 -29.87 -21.55 10.04
CA ASN A 75 -28.77 -20.67 10.44
C ASN A 75 -27.37 -21.25 10.12
N SER A 76 -27.22 -22.14 9.13
CA SER A 76 -25.88 -22.52 8.62
C SER A 76 -25.52 -21.69 7.39
N THR A 77 -24.34 -21.06 7.41
CA THR A 77 -23.72 -20.31 6.32
C THR A 77 -23.21 -21.19 5.15
N GLU A 78 -23.69 -22.42 5.00
CA GLU A 78 -23.33 -23.25 3.85
C GLU A 78 -24.11 -22.82 2.59
N PRO A 79 -23.45 -22.68 1.43
CA PRO A 79 -24.10 -22.23 0.21
C PRO A 79 -25.21 -23.21 -0.21
N GLN A 80 -26.39 -22.68 -0.52
CA GLN A 80 -27.56 -23.50 -0.85
C GLN A 80 -27.37 -24.16 -2.21
N ILE A 81 -27.55 -25.48 -2.29
CA ILE A 81 -27.50 -26.21 -3.56
C ILE A 81 -28.77 -25.90 -4.36
N THR A 82 -28.62 -25.07 -5.40
CA THR A 82 -29.72 -24.57 -6.24
C THR A 82 -30.12 -25.57 -7.31
N GLN A 83 -29.16 -26.36 -7.82
CA GLN A 83 -29.40 -27.36 -8.84
C GLN A 83 -28.65 -28.66 -8.56
N ALA A 84 -29.34 -29.79 -8.73
CA ALA A 84 -28.73 -31.12 -8.79
C ALA A 84 -29.16 -31.80 -10.08
N GLN A 85 -28.21 -32.12 -10.95
CA GLN A 85 -28.46 -32.75 -12.24
C GLN A 85 -27.61 -34.01 -12.39
N GLN A 86 -28.27 -35.15 -12.56
CA GLN A 86 -27.56 -36.38 -12.91
C GLN A 86 -27.19 -36.35 -14.41
N ARG A 87 -25.93 -36.07 -14.72
CA ARG A 87 -25.40 -36.03 -16.10
C ARG A 87 -25.34 -37.41 -16.75
N SER A 88 -25.09 -38.45 -15.94
CA SER A 88 -25.08 -39.84 -16.37
C SER A 88 -25.31 -40.79 -15.19
N LYS A 89 -25.37 -42.11 -15.42
CA LYS A 89 -25.39 -43.09 -14.32
C LYS A 89 -24.17 -42.95 -13.39
N ALA A 90 -23.05 -42.45 -13.91
CA ALA A 90 -21.77 -42.34 -13.21
C ALA A 90 -21.44 -40.91 -12.73
N GLN A 91 -22.20 -39.88 -13.11
CA GLN A 91 -21.88 -38.49 -12.78
C GLN A 91 -23.08 -37.71 -12.24
N LEU A 92 -22.85 -36.99 -11.16
CA LEU A 92 -23.76 -36.02 -10.56
C LEU A 92 -23.13 -34.64 -10.66
N GLN A 93 -23.90 -33.67 -11.11
CA GLN A 93 -23.54 -32.27 -11.10
C GLN A 93 -24.34 -31.56 -10.02
N LEU A 94 -23.67 -30.83 -9.15
CA LEU A 94 -24.26 -29.91 -8.19
C LEU A 94 -23.88 -28.49 -8.57
N THR A 95 -24.80 -27.55 -8.45
CA THR A 95 -24.55 -26.12 -8.59
C THR A 95 -25.03 -25.45 -7.32
N TYR A 96 -24.17 -24.63 -6.73
CA TYR A 96 -24.49 -23.84 -5.55
C TYR A 96 -25.06 -22.48 -5.99
N ALA A 97 -25.80 -21.81 -5.12
CA ALA A 97 -26.19 -20.42 -5.35
C ALA A 97 -24.93 -19.57 -5.62
N GLY A 98 -25.00 -18.55 -6.48
CA GLY A 98 -23.87 -17.67 -6.79
C GLY A 98 -22.78 -18.25 -7.69
N GLU A 99 -22.42 -19.53 -7.52
CA GLU A 99 -21.31 -20.13 -8.23
C GLU A 99 -21.54 -20.26 -9.76
N VAL A 100 -20.52 -19.89 -10.53
CA VAL A 100 -20.49 -20.08 -11.99
C VAL A 100 -20.18 -21.53 -12.36
N TYR A 101 -19.54 -22.26 -11.45
CA TYR A 101 -18.93 -23.56 -11.75
C TYR A 101 -19.80 -24.71 -11.26
N PRO A 102 -20.09 -25.70 -12.12
CA PRO A 102 -20.72 -26.92 -11.67
C PRO A 102 -19.72 -27.82 -10.92
N HIS A 103 -20.11 -28.31 -9.75
CA HIS A 103 -19.37 -29.33 -9.00
C HIS A 103 -19.70 -30.71 -9.55
N ILE A 104 -18.72 -31.37 -10.17
CA ILE A 104 -18.90 -32.68 -10.81
C ILE A 104 -18.39 -33.78 -9.88
N TYR A 105 -19.30 -34.68 -9.52
CA TYR A 105 -19.02 -35.85 -8.69
C TYR A 105 -19.14 -37.14 -9.49
N GLU A 106 -18.25 -38.08 -9.21
CA GLU A 106 -18.28 -39.43 -9.74
C GLU A 106 -18.90 -40.41 -8.76
N ARG A 107 -19.77 -41.28 -9.27
CA ARG A 107 -20.39 -42.33 -8.45
C ARG A 107 -19.34 -43.35 -8.00
N LYS A 108 -19.29 -43.64 -6.71
CA LYS A 108 -18.47 -44.72 -6.13
C LYS A 108 -19.36 -45.82 -5.54
N THR A 109 -18.82 -47.03 -5.42
CA THR A 109 -19.51 -48.20 -4.85
C THR A 109 -19.18 -48.41 -3.37
N THR A 110 -18.02 -47.96 -2.93
CA THR A 110 -17.55 -48.00 -1.54
C THR A 110 -16.90 -46.67 -1.18
N LEU A 111 -16.89 -46.34 0.11
CA LEU A 111 -16.08 -45.23 0.61
C LEU A 111 -14.59 -45.50 0.35
N PRO A 112 -13.75 -44.45 0.22
CA PRO A 112 -12.30 -44.59 0.29
C PRO A 112 -11.91 -45.39 1.54
N ASP A 113 -10.87 -46.22 1.45
CA ASP A 113 -10.51 -47.13 2.55
C ASP A 113 -10.18 -46.38 3.85
N VAL A 114 -9.51 -45.22 3.74
CA VAL A 114 -9.25 -44.28 4.85
C VAL A 114 -10.53 -43.75 5.51
N CYS A 115 -11.65 -43.71 4.78
CA CYS A 115 -12.95 -43.23 5.29
C CYS A 115 -13.81 -44.34 5.91
N ARG A 116 -13.34 -45.59 5.98
CA ARG A 116 -14.06 -46.65 6.70
C ARG A 116 -14.04 -46.45 8.22
N SER A 117 -13.08 -45.71 8.72
CA SER A 117 -12.94 -45.35 10.14
C SER A 117 -12.50 -43.89 10.25
N PRO A 118 -13.41 -42.94 9.95
CA PRO A 118 -13.07 -41.53 9.91
C PRO A 118 -12.76 -41.02 11.32
N LEU A 119 -11.81 -40.09 11.39
CA LEU A 119 -11.52 -39.30 12.56
C LEU A 119 -12.71 -38.38 12.87
N SER A 120 -12.97 -38.22 14.16
CA SER A 120 -13.81 -37.13 14.67
C SER A 120 -12.94 -35.88 14.83
N VAL A 121 -13.54 -34.71 14.61
CA VAL A 121 -12.92 -33.45 15.00
C VAL A 121 -12.94 -33.36 16.53
N ASP A 122 -11.76 -33.28 17.14
CA ASP A 122 -11.55 -33.28 18.58
C ASP A 122 -10.42 -32.30 18.91
N ALA A 123 -10.72 -31.24 19.65
CA ALA A 123 -9.73 -30.24 20.06
C ALA A 123 -8.55 -30.82 20.86
N THR A 124 -8.66 -32.06 21.34
CA THR A 124 -7.58 -32.79 22.03
C THR A 124 -6.77 -33.73 21.12
N ALA A 125 -7.00 -33.69 19.80
CA ALA A 125 -6.21 -34.45 18.83
C ALA A 125 -4.72 -34.13 18.99
N SER A 126 -3.88 -35.17 18.92
CA SER A 126 -2.46 -34.99 19.23
C SER A 126 -1.76 -34.14 18.16
N PRO A 127 -0.74 -33.34 18.52
CA PRO A 127 0.07 -32.59 17.57
C PRO A 127 0.60 -33.44 16.40
N THR A 128 0.99 -34.69 16.65
CA THR A 128 1.38 -35.63 15.58
C THR A 128 0.23 -35.91 14.61
N GLN A 129 -0.98 -36.19 15.12
CA GLN A 129 -2.14 -36.48 14.28
C GLN A 129 -2.52 -35.28 13.40
N VAL A 130 -2.45 -34.07 13.95
CA VAL A 130 -2.69 -32.82 13.22
C VAL A 130 -1.66 -32.64 12.11
N PHE A 131 -0.36 -32.77 12.44
CA PHE A 131 0.74 -32.63 11.48
C PHE A 131 0.67 -33.63 10.33
N GLU A 132 0.40 -34.92 10.60
CA GLU A 132 0.32 -35.94 9.55
C GLU A 132 -0.86 -35.65 8.60
N TYR A 133 -2.03 -35.28 9.13
CA TYR A 133 -3.16 -34.91 8.28
C TYR A 133 -2.84 -33.68 7.43
N PHE A 134 -2.28 -32.64 8.05
CA PHE A 134 -1.85 -31.41 7.40
C PHE A 134 -0.92 -31.69 6.22
N TRP A 135 0.19 -32.40 6.47
CA TRP A 135 1.18 -32.65 5.44
C TRP A 135 0.62 -33.47 4.27
N HIS A 136 -0.19 -34.49 4.58
CA HIS A 136 -0.80 -35.34 3.57
C HIS A 136 -1.86 -34.61 2.74
N ALA A 137 -2.61 -33.67 3.32
CA ALA A 137 -3.54 -32.83 2.55
C ALA A 137 -2.80 -32.01 1.49
N PHE A 138 -1.71 -31.33 1.87
CA PHE A 138 -0.85 -30.61 0.93
C PHE A 138 -0.20 -31.55 -0.09
N ASN A 139 0.40 -32.66 0.35
CA ASN A 139 1.04 -33.63 -0.54
C ASN A 139 0.09 -34.20 -1.62
N ASP A 140 -1.18 -34.34 -1.28
CA ASP A 140 -2.15 -34.99 -2.16
C ASP A 140 -2.90 -34.04 -3.08
N TYR A 141 -3.08 -32.78 -2.67
CA TYR A 141 -3.96 -31.86 -3.36
C TYR A 141 -3.31 -30.52 -3.75
N TYR A 142 -2.18 -30.12 -3.18
CA TYR A 142 -1.53 -28.89 -3.63
C TYR A 142 -0.92 -29.06 -5.03
N ALA A 143 -1.32 -28.22 -5.97
CA ALA A 143 -0.99 -28.39 -7.39
C ALA A 143 0.37 -27.81 -7.78
N PHE A 144 0.98 -26.95 -6.95
CA PHE A 144 2.01 -26.01 -7.41
C PHE A 144 3.39 -26.20 -6.77
N PHE A 145 3.69 -27.36 -6.17
CA PHE A 145 5.04 -27.61 -5.63
C PHE A 145 6.14 -27.46 -6.68
N ALA A 146 5.96 -28.07 -7.85
CA ALA A 146 6.94 -27.99 -8.93
C ALA A 146 7.07 -26.57 -9.50
N LEU A 147 5.98 -25.80 -9.51
CA LEU A 147 5.97 -24.41 -9.98
C LEU A 147 6.77 -23.49 -9.05
N ARG A 148 6.81 -23.83 -7.75
CA ARG A 148 7.44 -23.04 -6.68
C ARG A 148 8.76 -23.63 -6.20
N ASP A 149 9.36 -24.55 -6.97
CA ASP A 149 10.61 -25.25 -6.66
C ASP A 149 10.64 -25.84 -5.22
N MET A 150 9.52 -26.42 -4.79
CA MET A 150 9.32 -26.87 -3.43
C MET A 150 9.48 -28.39 -3.30
N ASP A 151 10.51 -28.83 -2.56
CA ASP A 151 10.62 -30.22 -2.11
C ASP A 151 9.78 -30.45 -0.84
N TRP A 152 8.51 -30.78 -1.04
CA TRP A 152 7.57 -31.03 0.06
C TRP A 152 7.95 -32.22 0.95
N GLN A 153 8.74 -33.17 0.42
CA GLN A 153 9.21 -34.31 1.20
C GLN A 153 10.39 -33.92 2.11
N ALA A 154 11.26 -33.02 1.65
CA ALA A 154 12.29 -32.42 2.50
C ALA A 154 11.65 -31.57 3.62
N GLN A 155 10.59 -30.82 3.31
CA GLN A 155 9.81 -30.10 4.32
C GLN A 155 9.26 -31.06 5.38
N TYR A 156 8.67 -32.20 4.99
CA TYR A 156 8.23 -33.23 5.92
C TYR A 156 9.36 -33.67 6.85
N ALA A 157 10.51 -34.06 6.28
CA ALA A 157 11.63 -34.60 7.06
C ALA A 157 12.16 -33.57 8.07
N HIS A 158 12.22 -32.29 7.68
CA HIS A 158 12.67 -31.21 8.55
C HIS A 158 11.71 -30.95 9.71
N TYR A 159 10.42 -30.76 9.44
CA TYR A 159 9.45 -30.35 10.46
C TYR A 159 8.92 -31.53 11.27
N ARG A 160 8.75 -32.72 10.68
CA ARG A 160 8.29 -33.92 11.40
C ARG A 160 9.19 -34.26 12.59
N ALA A 161 10.49 -34.01 12.47
CA ALA A 161 11.47 -34.24 13.52
C ALA A 161 11.29 -33.31 14.74
N LYS A 162 10.59 -32.18 14.58
CA LYS A 162 10.28 -31.21 15.64
C LYS A 162 8.94 -31.52 16.34
N ILE A 163 8.08 -32.35 15.74
CA ILE A 163 6.73 -32.65 16.26
C ILE A 163 6.77 -33.74 17.33
N HIS A 164 6.19 -33.44 18.49
CA HIS A 164 5.95 -34.39 19.58
C HIS A 164 4.62 -34.05 20.28
N ASP A 165 3.96 -35.04 20.90
CA ASP A 165 2.57 -34.89 21.35
C ASP A 165 2.41 -34.02 22.61
N GLU A 166 3.51 -33.68 23.30
CA GLU A 166 3.51 -32.80 24.48
C GLU A 166 3.67 -31.31 24.15
N MET A 167 3.84 -30.95 22.87
CA MET A 167 4.04 -29.55 22.47
C MET A 167 2.74 -28.72 22.60
N PRO A 168 2.83 -27.43 22.96
CA PRO A 168 1.66 -26.57 23.00
C PRO A 168 1.18 -26.20 21.59
N ASP A 169 -0.11 -25.88 21.46
CA ASP A 169 -0.75 -25.43 20.22
C ASP A 169 -0.03 -24.24 19.56
N ASP A 170 0.53 -23.32 20.37
CA ASP A 170 1.30 -22.20 19.86
C ASP A 170 2.52 -22.64 19.05
N ALA A 171 3.32 -23.55 19.61
CA ALA A 171 4.48 -24.11 18.94
C ALA A 171 4.10 -24.95 17.72
N LEU A 172 2.95 -25.66 17.76
CA LEU A 172 2.46 -26.42 16.61
C LEU A 172 2.09 -25.46 15.47
N PHE A 173 1.34 -24.41 15.76
CA PHE A 173 0.92 -23.43 14.76
C PHE A 173 2.12 -22.69 14.14
N GLU A 174 3.11 -22.29 14.95
CA GLU A 174 4.36 -21.72 14.46
C GLU A 174 5.06 -22.67 13.48
N ILE A 175 5.18 -23.96 13.83
CA ILE A 175 5.77 -24.96 12.92
C ILE A 175 4.96 -25.10 11.62
N LEU A 176 3.62 -25.18 11.69
CA LEU A 176 2.79 -25.33 10.50
C LEU A 176 2.89 -24.10 9.59
N THR A 177 2.93 -22.90 10.15
CA THR A 177 3.05 -21.64 9.41
C THR A 177 4.45 -21.46 8.80
N GLU A 178 5.52 -21.76 9.55
CA GLU A 178 6.90 -21.81 9.03
C GLU A 178 7.05 -22.82 7.86
N MET A 179 6.33 -23.94 7.92
CA MET A 179 6.40 -24.99 6.91
C MET A 179 5.82 -24.57 5.56
N ILE A 180 4.76 -23.75 5.56
CA ILE A 180 4.10 -23.26 4.34
C ILE A 180 4.61 -21.91 3.88
N ALA A 181 5.27 -21.13 4.75
CA ALA A 181 5.78 -19.80 4.43
C ALA A 181 6.56 -19.72 3.09
N PRO A 182 7.44 -20.68 2.74
CA PRO A 182 8.19 -20.59 1.49
C PRO A 182 7.36 -20.91 0.24
N LEU A 183 6.09 -21.31 0.38
CA LEU A 183 5.18 -21.46 -0.76
C LEU A 183 4.85 -20.10 -1.39
N ALA A 184 4.80 -18.99 -0.62
CA ALA A 184 4.46 -17.66 -1.16
C ALA A 184 3.17 -17.66 -2.01
N ASP A 185 2.11 -18.29 -1.49
CA ASP A 185 0.82 -18.51 -2.15
C ASP A 185 -0.33 -17.90 -1.34
N GLY A 186 -0.96 -16.84 -1.86
CA GLY A 186 -1.97 -16.06 -1.15
C GLY A 186 -3.25 -16.82 -0.78
N HIS A 187 -3.47 -18.00 -1.37
CA HIS A 187 -4.60 -18.87 -1.04
C HIS A 187 -4.23 -20.05 -0.13
N VAL A 188 -2.98 -20.11 0.32
CA VAL A 188 -2.52 -21.05 1.35
C VAL A 188 -2.63 -20.41 2.73
N SER A 189 -3.31 -21.08 3.65
CA SER A 189 -3.50 -20.58 5.01
C SER A 189 -3.56 -21.66 6.10
N VAL A 190 -3.32 -21.24 7.34
CA VAL A 190 -3.62 -22.01 8.57
C VAL A 190 -4.42 -21.11 9.51
N ALA A 191 -5.58 -21.58 9.96
CA ALA A 191 -6.49 -20.85 10.82
C ALA A 191 -6.80 -21.64 12.10
N ARG A 192 -6.64 -20.98 13.25
CA ARG A 192 -7.11 -21.51 14.54
C ARG A 192 -8.54 -21.08 14.79
N THR A 193 -9.26 -21.87 15.59
CA THR A 193 -10.64 -21.56 15.99
C THR A 193 -10.73 -21.50 17.52
N PRO A 194 -10.89 -20.31 18.14
CA PRO A 194 -10.94 -18.98 17.53
C PRO A 194 -9.54 -18.44 17.19
N GLY A 195 -9.43 -17.62 16.13
CA GLY A 195 -8.18 -17.02 15.70
C GLY A 195 -8.30 -16.38 14.33
N ARG A 196 -7.32 -15.55 13.96
CA ARG A 196 -7.20 -15.04 12.59
C ARG A 196 -6.42 -16.06 11.73
N PRO A 197 -6.80 -16.27 10.47
CA PRO A 197 -6.02 -17.07 9.54
C PRO A 197 -4.65 -16.43 9.29
N TYR A 198 -3.61 -17.24 9.21
CA TYR A 198 -2.31 -16.86 8.67
C TYR A 198 -2.28 -17.19 7.19
N PHE A 199 -2.09 -16.19 6.33
CA PHE A 199 -1.98 -16.33 4.87
C PHE A 199 -0.54 -16.22 4.39
N VAL A 200 -0.16 -17.01 3.39
CA VAL A 200 1.19 -17.02 2.82
C VAL A 200 1.32 -16.03 1.66
N MET A 201 1.24 -14.74 1.94
CA MET A 201 1.34 -13.72 0.89
C MET A 201 2.74 -13.66 0.26
N LYS A 202 2.80 -13.47 -1.08
CA LYS A 202 4.03 -13.16 -1.80
C LYS A 202 4.55 -11.78 -1.37
N ASP A 203 5.87 -11.65 -1.16
CA ASP A 203 6.44 -10.32 -0.87
C ASP A 203 6.28 -9.39 -2.07
N ALA A 204 5.87 -8.16 -1.79
CA ALA A 204 5.35 -7.22 -2.77
C ALA A 204 5.72 -5.77 -2.39
N PRO A 205 6.13 -4.87 -3.31
CA PRO A 205 6.43 -3.48 -2.98
C PRO A 205 5.30 -2.78 -2.24
N ILE A 206 4.04 -3.04 -2.62
CA ILE A 206 2.87 -2.49 -1.93
C ILE A 206 2.67 -3.04 -0.51
N LEU A 207 2.89 -4.33 -0.28
CA LEU A 207 2.85 -4.89 1.07
C LEU A 207 4.01 -4.37 1.93
N ARG A 208 5.17 -4.08 1.32
CA ARG A 208 6.25 -3.36 1.97
C ARG A 208 5.83 -1.94 2.32
N ALA A 209 5.23 -1.19 1.39
CA ALA A 209 4.72 0.16 1.65
C ALA A 209 3.71 0.17 2.81
N ALA A 210 2.75 -0.77 2.82
CA ALA A 210 1.81 -0.97 3.92
C ALA A 210 2.53 -1.19 5.27
N ARG A 211 3.46 -2.15 5.36
CA ARG A 211 4.26 -2.36 6.58
C ARG A 211 5.08 -1.11 6.98
N GLY A 212 5.51 -0.34 5.99
CA GLY A 212 6.14 0.95 6.17
C GLY A 212 5.24 2.00 6.79
N THR A 213 3.98 2.09 6.34
CA THR A 213 2.93 2.91 6.93
C THR A 213 2.64 2.47 8.37
N ALA A 214 2.55 1.17 8.64
CA ALA A 214 2.42 0.66 10.02
C ALA A 214 3.55 1.16 10.93
N SER A 215 4.79 1.13 10.42
CA SER A 215 5.98 1.61 11.14
C SER A 215 5.96 3.13 11.37
N TYR A 216 5.40 3.89 10.43
CA TYR A 216 5.22 5.34 10.58
C TYR A 216 4.36 5.68 11.80
N TYR A 217 3.27 4.94 12.04
CA TYR A 217 2.35 5.20 13.14
C TYR A 217 2.89 4.85 14.54
N LEU A 218 3.94 4.01 14.62
CA LEU A 218 4.62 3.74 15.89
C LEU A 218 5.15 5.02 16.55
N ARG A 219 5.55 6.03 15.75
CA ARG A 219 6.02 7.32 16.27
C ARG A 219 4.93 8.08 17.05
N TYR A 220 3.66 7.81 16.75
CA TYR A 220 2.49 8.40 17.41
C TYR A 220 1.90 7.49 18.50
N ASP A 221 2.65 6.47 18.95
CA ASP A 221 2.18 5.47 19.91
C ASP A 221 0.99 4.63 19.42
N MET A 222 0.88 4.44 18.11
CA MET A 222 -0.18 3.64 17.49
C MET A 222 0.41 2.40 16.80
N GLN A 223 -0.01 1.23 17.24
CA GLN A 223 0.33 -0.04 16.62
C GLN A 223 -0.86 -0.51 15.76
N LEU A 224 -0.78 -0.25 14.47
CA LEU A 224 -1.82 -0.65 13.52
C LEU A 224 -1.71 -2.13 13.18
N SER A 225 -2.85 -2.78 13.02
CA SER A 225 -2.94 -4.10 12.38
C SER A 225 -2.84 -3.97 10.85
N ASP A 226 -2.42 -5.04 10.17
CA ASP A 226 -2.33 -5.08 8.70
C ASP A 226 -3.65 -4.67 8.01
N GLU A 227 -4.78 -5.03 8.61
CA GLU A 227 -6.13 -4.67 8.14
C GLU A 227 -6.36 -3.16 8.17
N GLN A 228 -6.00 -2.48 9.27
CA GLN A 228 -6.16 -1.03 9.38
C GLN A 228 -5.27 -0.29 8.38
N VAL A 229 -4.05 -0.76 8.20
CA VAL A 229 -3.10 -0.21 7.23
C VAL A 229 -3.64 -0.35 5.81
N PHE A 230 -4.19 -1.51 5.48
CA PHE A 230 -4.79 -1.76 4.17
C PHE A 230 -6.01 -0.87 3.92
N SER A 231 -6.89 -0.74 4.92
CA SER A 231 -8.03 0.18 4.87
C SER A 231 -7.59 1.62 4.60
N GLU A 232 -6.57 2.12 5.28
CA GLU A 232 -6.03 3.47 5.04
C GLU A 232 -5.51 3.62 3.61
N LEU A 233 -4.75 2.64 3.10
CA LEU A 233 -4.25 2.66 1.73
C LEU A 233 -5.38 2.69 0.69
N VAL A 234 -6.46 1.93 0.90
CA VAL A 234 -7.63 1.94 0.02
C VAL A 234 -8.32 3.31 0.04
N LEU A 235 -8.45 3.92 1.22
CA LEU A 235 -9.04 5.25 1.37
C LEU A 235 -8.21 6.33 0.68
N ASP A 236 -6.90 6.34 0.89
CA ASP A 236 -5.98 7.27 0.23
C ASP A 236 -6.03 7.09 -1.28
N SER A 237 -6.07 5.83 -1.75
CA SER A 237 -6.19 5.54 -3.17
C SER A 237 -7.49 6.08 -3.78
N LEU A 238 -8.60 5.98 -3.06
CA LEU A 238 -9.89 6.51 -3.50
C LEU A 238 -9.87 8.04 -3.53
N ASN A 239 -9.22 8.67 -2.55
CA ASN A 239 -9.06 10.12 -2.50
C ASN A 239 -8.25 10.62 -3.70
N VAL A 240 -7.13 9.96 -4.03
CA VAL A 240 -6.32 10.28 -5.23
C VAL A 240 -7.14 10.10 -6.51
N ALA A 241 -7.84 8.96 -6.66
CA ALA A 241 -8.65 8.70 -7.85
C ALA A 241 -9.74 9.77 -8.07
N GLN A 242 -10.37 10.26 -6.99
CA GLN A 242 -11.38 11.32 -7.07
C GLN A 242 -10.82 12.65 -7.59
N GLN A 243 -9.53 12.95 -7.39
CA GLN A 243 -8.93 14.20 -7.87
C GLN A 243 -8.87 14.30 -9.39
N TYR A 244 -8.92 13.17 -10.10
CA TYR A 244 -8.99 13.14 -11.56
C TYR A 244 -10.41 13.39 -12.11
N LEU A 245 -11.43 13.37 -11.26
CA LEU A 245 -12.83 13.39 -11.69
C LEU A 245 -13.44 14.79 -11.58
N SER A 246 -14.19 15.17 -12.60
CA SER A 246 -15.07 16.34 -12.55
C SER A 246 -16.12 16.13 -11.46
N ARG A 247 -16.22 17.07 -10.51
CA ARG A 247 -17.05 16.95 -9.30
C ARG A 247 -18.50 16.53 -9.56
N ASP A 248 -19.10 17.05 -10.64
CA ASP A 248 -20.50 16.77 -11.00
C ASP A 248 -20.72 15.39 -11.65
N SER A 249 -19.64 14.63 -11.91
CA SER A 249 -19.69 13.31 -12.54
C SER A 249 -19.44 12.15 -11.58
N ILE A 250 -19.09 12.45 -10.33
CA ILE A 250 -18.63 11.43 -9.37
C ILE A 250 -19.83 10.62 -8.85
N GLY A 251 -19.77 9.30 -9.05
CA GLY A 251 -20.64 8.33 -8.40
C GLY A 251 -19.84 7.34 -7.57
N SER A 252 -20.46 6.78 -6.53
CA SER A 252 -19.83 5.74 -5.71
C SER A 252 -20.85 4.77 -5.11
N PHE A 253 -20.39 3.57 -4.76
CA PHE A 253 -21.17 2.58 -4.04
C PHE A 253 -20.30 1.83 -3.01
N PRO A 254 -20.77 1.67 -1.76
CA PRO A 254 -21.94 2.33 -1.18
C PRO A 254 -21.72 3.85 -0.99
N VAL A 255 -22.76 4.66 -1.15
CA VAL A 255 -22.63 6.14 -1.05
C VAL A 255 -22.21 6.59 0.36
N GLN A 256 -22.70 5.91 1.41
CA GLN A 256 -22.55 6.35 2.80
C GLN A 256 -21.31 5.83 3.52
N GLN A 257 -20.62 4.82 2.97
CA GLN A 257 -19.42 4.24 3.57
C GLN A 257 -18.17 5.00 3.13
N GLN A 258 -17.10 5.00 3.93
CA GLN A 258 -15.83 5.62 3.50
C GLN A 258 -15.15 4.76 2.45
N GLU A 259 -14.96 3.47 2.74
CA GLU A 259 -14.53 2.49 1.76
C GLU A 259 -15.63 2.27 0.73
N LYS A 260 -15.23 2.28 -0.55
CA LYS A 260 -16.13 2.11 -1.68
C LYS A 260 -15.83 0.78 -2.37
N THR A 261 -16.86 0.00 -2.65
CA THR A 261 -16.76 -1.11 -3.61
C THR A 261 -16.55 -0.58 -5.02
N LEU A 262 -17.25 0.50 -5.38
CA LEU A 262 -17.16 1.17 -6.67
C LEU A 262 -17.00 2.69 -6.52
N LEU A 263 -16.15 3.28 -7.35
CA LEU A 263 -16.06 4.73 -7.59
C LEU A 263 -16.01 4.94 -9.09
N TRP A 264 -16.79 5.87 -9.63
CA TRP A 264 -16.74 6.19 -11.06
C TRP A 264 -16.95 7.67 -11.33
N GLY A 265 -16.55 8.10 -12.52
CA GLY A 265 -16.80 9.45 -13.01
C GLY A 265 -16.09 9.72 -14.33
N LYS A 266 -16.04 10.99 -14.71
CA LYS A 266 -15.36 11.47 -15.91
C LYS A 266 -14.30 12.48 -15.54
N THR A 267 -13.17 12.46 -16.25
CA THR A 267 -12.20 13.54 -16.21
C THR A 267 -12.72 14.75 -17.01
N GLU A 268 -12.11 15.92 -16.82
CA GLU A 268 -12.38 17.13 -17.62
C GLU A 268 -12.21 16.89 -19.13
N ASP A 269 -11.32 15.96 -19.51
CA ASP A 269 -11.02 15.57 -20.88
C ASP A 269 -11.93 14.47 -21.44
N ASN A 270 -13.07 14.18 -20.79
CA ASN A 270 -14.05 13.17 -21.17
C ASN A 270 -13.48 11.72 -21.20
N ILE A 271 -12.55 11.41 -20.31
CA ILE A 271 -12.11 10.03 -20.05
C ILE A 271 -12.93 9.46 -18.89
N GLY A 272 -13.47 8.26 -19.04
CA GLY A 272 -14.14 7.57 -17.94
C GLY A 272 -13.13 6.98 -16.97
N VAL A 273 -13.45 6.99 -15.69
CA VAL A 273 -12.73 6.24 -14.66
C VAL A 273 -13.73 5.37 -13.92
N LEU A 274 -13.40 4.09 -13.73
CA LEU A 274 -14.16 3.15 -12.92
C LEU A 274 -13.18 2.37 -12.03
N VAL A 275 -13.29 2.55 -10.72
CA VAL A 275 -12.54 1.80 -9.70
C VAL A 275 -13.44 0.69 -9.17
N ILE A 276 -12.91 -0.53 -9.10
CA ILE A 276 -13.58 -1.71 -8.53
C ILE A 276 -12.68 -2.31 -7.46
N ASN A 277 -12.97 -2.06 -6.18
CA ASN A 277 -12.14 -2.49 -5.05
C ASN A 277 -12.42 -3.92 -4.58
N ASN A 278 -13.57 -4.51 -4.92
CA ASN A 278 -13.84 -5.92 -4.67
C ASN A 278 -14.99 -6.43 -5.57
N PHE A 279 -15.06 -7.76 -5.71
CA PHE A 279 -16.12 -8.47 -6.43
C PHE A 279 -17.15 -9.08 -5.46
N SER A 280 -17.44 -8.43 -4.34
CA SER A 280 -18.43 -8.87 -3.35
C SER A 280 -19.23 -7.68 -2.79
N GLN A 281 -20.18 -7.92 -1.88
CA GLN A 281 -20.86 -6.84 -1.12
C GLN A 281 -21.65 -5.81 -1.96
N TYR A 282 -22.22 -6.21 -3.10
CA TYR A 282 -23.05 -5.33 -3.96
C TYR A 282 -24.49 -5.11 -3.46
N SER A 283 -24.91 -5.80 -2.40
CA SER A 283 -26.23 -5.66 -1.80
C SER A 283 -26.07 -4.94 -0.46
N SER A 284 -26.99 -4.03 -0.16
CA SER A 284 -27.09 -3.40 1.15
C SER A 284 -27.78 -4.27 2.20
N ASP A 285 -28.40 -5.37 1.78
CA ASP A 285 -28.99 -6.36 2.67
C ASP A 285 -27.87 -7.26 3.24
N PRO A 286 -27.64 -7.27 4.56
CA PRO A 286 -26.60 -8.07 5.19
C PRO A 286 -26.85 -9.58 5.10
N ASP A 287 -28.09 -10.00 4.82
CA ASP A 287 -28.49 -11.40 4.68
C ASP A 287 -28.56 -11.84 3.21
N ALA A 288 -28.14 -10.99 2.28
CA ALA A 288 -28.21 -11.27 0.85
C ALA A 288 -27.38 -12.49 0.47
N ASP A 289 -27.96 -13.37 -0.36
CA ASP A 289 -27.21 -14.48 -0.93
C ASP A 289 -26.35 -14.03 -2.14
N GLU A 290 -25.46 -14.91 -2.59
CA GLU A 290 -24.56 -14.62 -3.71
C GLU A 290 -25.31 -14.30 -5.03
N THR A 291 -26.52 -14.86 -5.23
CA THR A 291 -27.34 -14.59 -6.42
C THR A 291 -27.94 -13.18 -6.37
N GLU A 292 -28.34 -12.73 -5.19
CA GLU A 292 -28.81 -11.37 -4.94
C GLU A 292 -27.67 -10.36 -5.11
N HIS A 293 -26.48 -10.64 -4.59
CA HIS A 293 -25.28 -9.84 -4.84
C HIS A 293 -24.94 -9.74 -6.33
N LEU A 294 -24.98 -10.86 -7.07
CA LEU A 294 -24.76 -10.88 -8.52
C LEU A 294 -25.79 -10.05 -9.28
N SER A 295 -27.06 -10.14 -8.89
CA SER A 295 -28.15 -9.37 -9.51
C SER A 295 -27.98 -7.87 -9.26
N ALA A 296 -27.63 -7.49 -8.02
CA ALA A 296 -27.35 -6.10 -7.65
C ALA A 296 -26.13 -5.55 -8.41
N ALA A 297 -25.04 -6.31 -8.49
CA ALA A 297 -23.84 -5.94 -9.23
C ALA A 297 -24.13 -5.72 -10.72
N THR A 298 -24.91 -6.62 -11.32
CA THR A 298 -25.35 -6.55 -12.73
C THR A 298 -26.15 -5.28 -13.00
N ALA A 299 -27.14 -4.96 -12.17
CA ALA A 299 -27.95 -3.75 -12.37
C ALA A 299 -27.12 -2.47 -12.19
N LEU A 300 -26.23 -2.44 -11.20
CA LEU A 300 -25.39 -1.29 -10.92
C LEU A 300 -24.36 -1.04 -12.04
N ILE A 301 -23.68 -2.08 -12.51
CA ILE A 301 -22.69 -1.94 -13.58
C ILE A 301 -23.32 -1.51 -14.90
N ASP A 302 -24.55 -1.96 -15.21
CA ASP A 302 -25.25 -1.53 -16.43
C ASP A 302 -25.53 -0.02 -16.39
N SER A 303 -25.94 0.53 -15.24
CA SER A 303 -26.11 1.98 -15.06
C SER A 303 -24.80 2.74 -15.25
N ILE A 304 -23.73 2.27 -14.62
CA ILE A 304 -22.41 2.92 -14.68
C ILE A 304 -21.87 2.93 -16.11
N ILE A 305 -21.92 1.79 -16.80
CA ILE A 305 -21.46 1.70 -18.19
C ILE A 305 -22.31 2.59 -19.11
N ALA A 306 -23.62 2.70 -18.88
CA ALA A 306 -24.46 3.63 -19.63
C ALA A 306 -24.05 5.10 -19.42
N GLU A 307 -23.71 5.51 -18.20
CA GLU A 307 -23.22 6.86 -17.89
C GLU A 307 -21.86 7.17 -18.55
N LEU A 308 -21.00 6.17 -18.62
CA LEU A 308 -19.65 6.25 -19.18
C LEU A 308 -19.61 5.97 -20.69
N ALA A 309 -20.71 5.50 -21.30
CA ALA A 309 -20.77 5.09 -22.71
C ALA A 309 -20.39 6.19 -23.72
N GLY A 310 -20.40 7.46 -23.31
CA GLY A 310 -20.01 8.62 -24.13
C GLY A 310 -18.54 9.07 -24.01
N THR A 311 -17.74 8.45 -23.14
CA THR A 311 -16.33 8.83 -22.89
C THR A 311 -15.39 8.40 -24.02
N ASP A 312 -14.27 9.09 -24.23
CA ASP A 312 -13.35 8.76 -25.34
C ASP A 312 -12.54 7.47 -25.10
N GLY A 313 -12.42 7.07 -23.83
CA GLY A 313 -11.81 5.84 -23.35
C GLY A 313 -12.08 5.67 -21.85
N LEU A 314 -11.66 4.54 -21.29
CA LEU A 314 -11.90 4.18 -19.90
C LEU A 314 -10.60 3.77 -19.18
N ILE A 315 -10.35 4.35 -18.02
CA ILE A 315 -9.43 3.82 -17.02
C ILE A 315 -10.25 2.92 -16.09
N LEU A 316 -9.92 1.63 -16.07
CA LEU A 316 -10.59 0.64 -15.24
C LEU A 316 -9.60 0.17 -14.19
N ASP A 317 -9.78 0.61 -12.95
CA ASP A 317 -8.84 0.41 -11.86
C ASP A 317 -9.28 -0.70 -10.91
N ILE A 318 -8.51 -1.79 -10.86
CA ILE A 318 -8.69 -2.90 -9.92
C ILE A 318 -7.43 -3.15 -9.08
N ARG A 319 -6.56 -2.14 -8.96
CA ARG A 319 -5.28 -2.29 -8.28
C ARG A 319 -5.42 -2.72 -6.83
N ASN A 320 -6.48 -2.31 -6.12
CA ASN A 320 -6.75 -2.72 -4.73
C ASN A 320 -7.67 -3.95 -4.59
N ASN A 321 -7.99 -4.63 -5.69
CA ASN A 321 -9.03 -5.66 -5.70
C ASN A 321 -8.52 -7.02 -5.21
N ILE A 322 -8.84 -7.34 -3.94
CA ILE A 322 -8.44 -8.60 -3.29
C ILE A 322 -9.30 -9.81 -3.66
N GLY A 323 -10.21 -9.68 -4.63
CA GLY A 323 -11.07 -10.76 -5.11
C GLY A 323 -12.53 -10.62 -4.69
N GLY A 324 -13.20 -11.77 -4.53
CA GLY A 324 -14.64 -11.87 -4.33
C GLY A 324 -15.22 -13.03 -5.14
N ASP A 325 -16.35 -12.79 -5.79
CA ASP A 325 -17.10 -13.81 -6.52
C ASP A 325 -16.79 -13.78 -8.04
N ASP A 326 -16.42 -14.93 -8.58
CA ASP A 326 -16.09 -15.10 -10.01
C ASP A 326 -17.27 -14.82 -10.95
N ALA A 327 -18.51 -15.08 -10.52
CA ALA A 327 -19.71 -14.76 -11.27
C ALA A 327 -19.88 -13.27 -11.44
N ILE A 328 -19.62 -12.52 -10.37
CA ILE A 328 -19.65 -11.06 -10.39
C ILE A 328 -18.55 -10.53 -11.31
N ALA A 329 -17.32 -11.03 -11.17
CA ALA A 329 -16.21 -10.67 -12.04
C ALA A 329 -16.54 -10.91 -13.53
N LEU A 330 -17.02 -12.10 -13.89
CA LEU A 330 -17.38 -12.45 -15.26
C LEU A 330 -18.60 -11.67 -15.78
N ALA A 331 -19.58 -11.39 -14.92
CA ALA A 331 -20.72 -10.57 -15.27
C ALA A 331 -20.27 -9.15 -15.62
N ILE A 332 -19.42 -8.52 -14.80
CA ILE A 332 -18.87 -7.19 -15.08
C ILE A 332 -18.03 -7.23 -16.37
N ALA A 333 -17.12 -8.20 -16.52
CA ALA A 333 -16.27 -8.33 -17.71
C ALA A 333 -17.10 -8.47 -19.01
N SER A 334 -18.29 -9.07 -18.95
CA SER A 334 -19.15 -9.24 -20.13
C SER A 334 -19.58 -7.90 -20.76
N ARG A 335 -19.63 -6.81 -19.97
CA ARG A 335 -19.95 -5.45 -20.45
C ARG A 335 -18.86 -4.85 -21.34
N PHE A 336 -17.73 -5.54 -21.51
CA PHE A 336 -16.65 -5.15 -22.42
C PHE A 336 -16.54 -6.09 -23.62
N ASN A 337 -17.48 -7.04 -23.78
CA ASN A 337 -17.34 -8.12 -24.74
C ASN A 337 -18.53 -8.20 -25.72
N THR A 338 -18.24 -8.17 -27.02
CA THR A 338 -19.26 -8.14 -28.09
C THR A 338 -19.63 -9.52 -28.64
N SER A 339 -18.87 -10.57 -28.30
CA SER A 339 -19.10 -11.91 -28.82
C SER A 339 -18.69 -12.98 -27.82
N LYS A 340 -19.41 -14.11 -27.78
CA LYS A 340 -19.07 -15.20 -26.87
C LYS A 340 -17.65 -15.72 -27.15
N ARG A 341 -16.80 -15.76 -26.12
CA ARG A 341 -15.40 -16.21 -26.24
C ARG A 341 -14.97 -17.02 -25.02
N LEU A 342 -14.01 -17.92 -25.19
CA LEU A 342 -13.37 -18.61 -24.08
C LEU A 342 -12.60 -17.57 -23.24
N ALA A 343 -12.86 -17.53 -21.93
CA ALA A 343 -12.12 -16.70 -20.98
C ALA A 343 -10.93 -17.51 -20.44
N PHE A 344 -11.21 -18.66 -19.84
CA PHE A 344 -10.19 -19.54 -19.26
C PHE A 344 -10.69 -20.98 -19.19
N ASN A 345 -9.75 -21.88 -18.92
CA ASN A 345 -10.02 -23.23 -18.46
C ASN A 345 -9.51 -23.40 -17.04
N LYS A 346 -10.17 -24.27 -16.29
CA LYS A 346 -9.84 -24.57 -14.90
C LYS A 346 -9.85 -26.08 -14.68
N GLN A 347 -8.87 -26.59 -13.95
CA GLN A 347 -8.79 -28.00 -13.61
C GLN A 347 -8.18 -28.20 -12.22
N ALA A 348 -8.94 -28.78 -11.30
CA ALA A 348 -8.37 -29.25 -10.03
C ALA A 348 -7.42 -30.42 -10.27
N LEU A 349 -6.24 -30.42 -9.65
CA LEU A 349 -5.27 -31.51 -9.74
C LEU A 349 -5.03 -32.13 -8.36
N ASN A 350 -4.96 -33.46 -8.32
CA ASN A 350 -4.37 -34.19 -7.20
C ASN A 350 -2.94 -34.60 -7.53
N ARG A 351 -2.27 -35.28 -6.60
CA ARG A 351 -0.93 -35.86 -6.77
C ARG A 351 -0.79 -36.78 -7.99
N ALA A 352 -1.88 -37.42 -8.43
CA ALA A 352 -1.89 -38.25 -9.62
C ALA A 352 -2.13 -37.46 -10.93
N GLY A 353 -2.24 -36.13 -10.86
CA GLY A 353 -2.54 -35.25 -11.99
C GLY A 353 -3.97 -35.40 -12.53
N GLN A 354 -4.87 -35.96 -11.74
CA GLN A 354 -6.26 -36.20 -12.14
C GLN A 354 -7.13 -34.98 -11.84
N GLY A 355 -8.12 -34.72 -12.69
CA GLY A 355 -8.99 -33.55 -12.57
C GLY A 355 -10.02 -33.47 -13.68
N VAL A 356 -11.17 -32.84 -13.43
CA VAL A 356 -12.14 -32.53 -14.48
C VAL A 356 -11.84 -31.15 -15.05
N LEU A 357 -11.60 -31.07 -16.36
CA LEU A 357 -11.42 -29.81 -17.06
C LEU A 357 -12.76 -29.10 -17.22
N LEU A 358 -12.84 -27.86 -16.74
CA LEU A 358 -13.95 -26.94 -16.92
C LEU A 358 -13.50 -25.80 -17.82
N SER A 359 -14.39 -25.36 -18.73
CA SER A 359 -14.12 -24.25 -19.66
C SER A 359 -15.15 -23.17 -19.44
N GLN A 360 -14.69 -21.94 -19.19
CA GLN A 360 -15.56 -20.80 -18.93
C GLN A 360 -15.53 -19.81 -20.09
N SER A 361 -16.71 -19.42 -20.56
CA SER A 361 -16.84 -18.44 -21.64
C SER A 361 -17.38 -17.12 -21.13
N LEU A 362 -16.75 -16.03 -21.56
CA LEU A 362 -17.29 -14.69 -21.43
C LEU A 362 -18.46 -14.53 -22.42
N GLN A 363 -19.61 -14.09 -21.91
CA GLN A 363 -20.80 -13.86 -22.74
C GLN A 363 -20.73 -12.52 -23.47
N ALA A 364 -21.47 -12.39 -24.57
CA ALA A 364 -21.62 -11.13 -25.28
C ALA A 364 -22.63 -10.23 -24.56
N HIS A 365 -22.37 -8.93 -24.51
CA HIS A 365 -23.31 -7.93 -24.02
C HIS A 365 -23.75 -7.01 -25.17
N PRO A 366 -25.06 -6.71 -25.33
CA PRO A 366 -25.57 -5.89 -26.43
C PRO A 366 -25.07 -4.44 -26.38
N GLU A 367 -24.81 -3.92 -25.18
CA GLU A 367 -24.33 -2.56 -24.95
C GLU A 367 -22.87 -2.55 -24.49
N ALA A 368 -22.05 -3.46 -25.04
CA ALA A 368 -20.66 -3.58 -24.64
C ALA A 368 -19.85 -2.28 -24.90
N TYR A 369 -19.03 -1.88 -23.92
CA TYR A 369 -18.09 -0.78 -24.05
C TYR A 369 -16.91 -1.21 -24.95
N THR A 370 -16.73 -0.51 -26.07
CA THR A 370 -15.83 -0.90 -27.17
C THR A 370 -14.72 0.10 -27.47
N ARG A 371 -14.70 1.25 -26.79
CA ARG A 371 -13.59 2.22 -26.87
C ARG A 371 -12.38 1.72 -26.05
N PRO A 372 -11.18 2.33 -26.21
CA PRO A 372 -9.99 1.90 -25.49
C PRO A 372 -10.21 1.83 -23.97
N VAL A 373 -9.73 0.75 -23.36
CA VAL A 373 -9.80 0.48 -21.92
C VAL A 373 -8.38 0.21 -21.41
N TYR A 374 -7.93 0.98 -20.43
CA TYR A 374 -6.70 0.70 -19.69
C TYR A 374 -7.08 0.03 -18.37
N LEU A 375 -6.82 -1.27 -18.25
CA LEU A 375 -7.11 -2.06 -17.06
C LEU A 375 -5.90 -2.02 -16.14
N LEU A 376 -6.04 -1.37 -14.99
CA LEU A 376 -4.98 -1.16 -14.04
C LEU A 376 -4.94 -2.30 -13.00
N THR A 377 -3.81 -2.98 -12.90
CA THR A 377 -3.57 -4.11 -11.98
C THR A 377 -2.42 -3.84 -11.02
N SER A 378 -2.40 -4.54 -9.89
CA SER A 378 -1.26 -4.56 -8.97
C SER A 378 -1.07 -5.93 -8.34
N GLN A 379 -0.02 -6.08 -7.53
CA GLN A 379 0.22 -7.29 -6.74
C GLN A 379 -0.82 -7.52 -5.61
N LEU A 380 -1.74 -6.57 -5.38
CA LEU A 380 -2.95 -6.78 -4.57
C LEU A 380 -4.15 -7.29 -5.37
N THR A 381 -4.08 -7.28 -6.71
CA THR A 381 -5.09 -7.89 -7.56
C THR A 381 -4.98 -9.41 -7.42
N ILE A 382 -5.92 -10.01 -6.68
CA ILE A 382 -5.90 -11.42 -6.23
C ILE A 382 -7.22 -12.10 -6.62
N SER A 383 -7.21 -13.44 -6.75
CA SER A 383 -8.42 -14.27 -6.82
C SER A 383 -9.39 -13.84 -7.94
N ALA A 384 -10.66 -13.55 -7.64
CA ALA A 384 -11.63 -13.08 -8.63
C ALA A 384 -11.18 -11.82 -9.41
N GLY A 385 -10.27 -11.00 -8.86
CA GLY A 385 -9.63 -9.91 -9.60
C GLY A 385 -8.67 -10.38 -10.69
N GLU A 386 -7.99 -11.50 -10.48
CA GLU A 386 -7.19 -12.15 -11.51
C GLU A 386 -8.09 -12.87 -12.53
N VAL A 387 -9.20 -13.47 -12.10
CA VAL A 387 -10.22 -14.05 -13.00
C VAL A 387 -10.83 -12.97 -13.91
N PHE A 388 -11.15 -11.80 -13.35
CA PHE A 388 -11.56 -10.63 -14.12
C PHE A 388 -10.50 -10.25 -15.15
N THR A 389 -9.24 -10.17 -14.74
CA THR A 389 -8.11 -9.82 -15.61
C THR A 389 -7.94 -10.84 -16.74
N LEU A 390 -8.02 -12.15 -16.46
CA LEU A 390 -8.00 -13.22 -17.47
C LEU A 390 -9.13 -13.07 -18.51
N ALA A 391 -10.33 -12.71 -18.05
CA ALA A 391 -11.47 -12.50 -18.94
C ALA A 391 -11.31 -11.27 -19.85
N MET A 392 -10.56 -10.27 -19.39
CA MET A 392 -10.39 -8.97 -20.06
C MET A 392 -9.17 -8.90 -20.99
N MET A 393 -8.03 -9.50 -20.62
CA MET A 393 -6.72 -9.29 -21.24
C MET A 393 -6.62 -9.64 -22.74
N HIS A 394 -7.57 -10.40 -23.27
CA HIS A 394 -7.60 -10.76 -24.69
C HIS A 394 -8.65 -9.97 -25.50
N LEU A 395 -9.33 -9.01 -24.89
CA LEU A 395 -10.24 -8.11 -25.57
C LEU A 395 -9.44 -7.07 -26.39
N PRO A 396 -9.80 -6.84 -27.66
CA PRO A 396 -8.98 -6.05 -28.57
C PRO A 396 -8.82 -4.57 -28.18
N GLN A 397 -9.71 -4.06 -27.34
CA GLN A 397 -9.69 -2.69 -26.84
C GLN A 397 -9.05 -2.54 -25.46
N VAL A 398 -8.65 -3.64 -24.80
CA VAL A 398 -8.08 -3.62 -23.45
C VAL A 398 -6.55 -3.61 -23.54
N THR A 399 -5.91 -2.77 -22.72
CA THR A 399 -4.47 -2.77 -22.47
C THR A 399 -4.26 -2.86 -20.97
N LEU A 400 -3.49 -3.85 -20.51
CA LEU A 400 -3.12 -4.00 -19.11
C LEU A 400 -2.00 -3.02 -18.77
N LEU A 401 -2.18 -2.25 -17.70
CA LEU A 401 -1.22 -1.23 -17.26
C LEU A 401 -1.01 -1.34 -15.75
N GLY A 402 0.20 -1.17 -15.25
CA GLY A 402 0.45 -1.23 -13.80
C GLY A 402 1.51 -2.27 -13.46
N GLU A 403 1.26 -3.06 -12.42
CA GLU A 403 2.13 -4.16 -12.00
C GLU A 403 1.47 -5.51 -12.27
N GLU A 404 2.25 -6.58 -12.18
CA GLU A 404 1.71 -7.93 -12.27
C GLU A 404 0.73 -8.22 -11.12
N THR A 405 -0.26 -9.06 -11.40
CA THR A 405 -1.18 -9.54 -10.36
C THR A 405 -0.47 -10.46 -9.35
N ALA A 406 -1.13 -10.82 -8.26
CA ALA A 406 -0.49 -11.60 -7.19
C ALA A 406 -0.02 -12.99 -7.62
N GLY A 407 -0.65 -13.60 -8.62
CA GLY A 407 -0.43 -15.00 -8.97
C GLY A 407 -1.02 -15.94 -7.91
N ALA A 408 -2.22 -15.61 -7.43
CA ALA A 408 -3.05 -16.36 -6.50
C ALA A 408 -4.45 -16.56 -7.14
N LEU A 409 -4.47 -17.36 -8.22
CA LEU A 409 -5.62 -17.56 -9.11
C LEU A 409 -6.52 -18.73 -8.68
N SER A 410 -5.93 -19.84 -8.20
CA SER A 410 -6.67 -21.01 -7.74
C SER A 410 -7.74 -20.63 -6.71
N ASP A 411 -8.93 -21.25 -6.71
CA ASP A 411 -9.81 -21.08 -5.57
C ASP A 411 -9.19 -21.78 -4.35
N MET A 412 -9.64 -21.36 -3.18
CA MET A 412 -9.20 -21.92 -1.91
C MET A 412 -9.89 -23.26 -1.66
N ARG A 413 -9.13 -24.37 -1.71
CA ARG A 413 -9.61 -25.64 -1.18
C ARG A 413 -9.32 -25.71 0.32
N PHE A 414 -10.37 -25.63 1.11
CA PHE A 414 -10.28 -25.78 2.57
C PHE A 414 -10.11 -27.23 3.01
N PHE A 415 -9.52 -27.51 4.16
CA PHE A 415 -9.59 -28.80 4.85
C PHE A 415 -9.72 -28.54 6.35
N THR A 416 -10.59 -29.31 7.03
CA THR A 416 -10.62 -29.33 8.49
C THR A 416 -9.50 -30.23 9.01
N LEU A 417 -8.71 -29.76 9.97
CA LEU A 417 -7.70 -30.54 10.68
C LEU A 417 -8.32 -31.31 11.87
N PRO A 418 -7.69 -32.40 12.35
CA PRO A 418 -8.21 -33.22 13.45
C PRO A 418 -8.56 -32.44 14.72
N ASN A 419 -7.83 -31.36 15.04
CA ASN A 419 -8.07 -30.49 16.19
C ASN A 419 -9.12 -29.38 15.95
N GLY A 420 -9.72 -29.33 14.77
CA GLY A 420 -10.74 -28.33 14.40
C GLY A 420 -10.17 -27.02 13.84
N TRP A 421 -8.85 -26.93 13.65
CA TRP A 421 -8.26 -25.89 12.83
C TRP A 421 -8.61 -26.09 11.36
N GLU A 422 -8.47 -25.05 10.56
CA GLU A 422 -8.71 -25.09 9.12
C GLU A 422 -7.45 -24.71 8.36
N ILE A 423 -7.27 -25.33 7.21
CA ILE A 423 -6.23 -24.94 6.24
C ILE A 423 -6.88 -24.68 4.90
N SER A 424 -6.25 -23.83 4.10
CA SER A 424 -6.57 -23.71 2.68
C SER A 424 -5.34 -24.01 1.84
N LEU A 425 -5.56 -24.54 0.63
CA LEU A 425 -4.51 -24.79 -0.34
C LEU A 425 -5.01 -24.57 -1.78
N SER A 426 -4.07 -24.33 -2.67
CA SER A 426 -4.31 -24.07 -4.09
C SER A 426 -4.21 -25.39 -4.89
N ASN A 427 -5.35 -25.93 -5.33
CA ASN A 427 -5.42 -27.17 -6.12
C ASN A 427 -5.98 -26.98 -7.52
N GLU A 428 -6.48 -25.79 -7.87
CA GLU A 428 -7.16 -25.52 -9.13
C GLU A 428 -6.27 -24.74 -10.10
N VAL A 429 -5.90 -25.41 -11.19
CA VAL A 429 -5.03 -24.83 -12.20
C VAL A 429 -5.86 -24.07 -13.23
N TYR A 430 -5.78 -22.74 -13.16
CA TYR A 430 -6.34 -21.84 -14.16
C TYR A 430 -5.40 -21.66 -15.35
N ARG A 431 -5.98 -21.63 -16.55
CA ARG A 431 -5.26 -21.36 -17.79
C ARG A 431 -6.06 -20.40 -18.65
N ASP A 432 -5.42 -19.40 -19.24
CA ASP A 432 -6.09 -18.50 -20.18
C ASP A 432 -6.62 -19.23 -21.43
N ALA A 433 -7.25 -18.48 -22.32
CA ALA A 433 -7.79 -19.02 -23.59
C ALA A 433 -6.71 -19.65 -24.51
N HIS A 434 -5.43 -19.37 -24.27
CA HIS A 434 -4.28 -19.91 -24.99
C HIS A 434 -3.58 -21.06 -24.25
N GLY A 435 -3.98 -21.36 -23.01
CA GLY A 435 -3.42 -22.42 -22.18
C GLY A 435 -2.33 -21.98 -21.21
N THR A 436 -2.05 -20.68 -21.10
CA THR A 436 -1.02 -20.10 -20.24
C THR A 436 -1.45 -20.10 -18.78
N LEU A 437 -0.55 -20.49 -17.87
CA LEU A 437 -0.74 -20.48 -16.42
C LEU A 437 -0.07 -19.22 -15.84
N TYR A 438 -0.75 -18.54 -14.92
CA TYR A 438 -0.23 -17.34 -14.23
C TYR A 438 -0.16 -17.47 -12.71
N GLU A 439 -0.49 -18.64 -12.15
CA GLU A 439 -0.23 -18.93 -10.74
C GLU A 439 1.26 -18.66 -10.43
N HIS A 440 1.57 -18.18 -9.22
CA HIS A 440 2.90 -17.77 -8.76
C HIS A 440 3.50 -16.53 -9.47
N SER A 441 3.41 -16.44 -10.80
CA SER A 441 4.01 -15.34 -11.56
C SER A 441 3.15 -14.08 -11.58
N GLY A 442 1.82 -14.22 -11.50
CA GLY A 442 0.89 -13.15 -11.81
C GLY A 442 0.74 -12.92 -13.30
N ILE A 443 -0.39 -12.32 -13.70
CA ILE A 443 -0.66 -11.84 -15.05
C ILE A 443 0.16 -10.57 -15.24
N GLN A 444 1.02 -10.57 -16.26
CA GLN A 444 1.90 -9.44 -16.53
C GLN A 444 1.13 -8.31 -17.22
N PRO A 445 1.41 -7.04 -16.88
CA PRO A 445 0.85 -5.91 -17.60
C PRO A 445 1.49 -5.79 -18.99
N ASP A 446 0.76 -5.22 -19.94
CA ASP A 446 1.32 -4.85 -21.25
C ASP A 446 2.30 -3.68 -21.10
N ILE A 447 2.02 -2.79 -20.13
CA ILE A 447 2.82 -1.61 -19.82
C ILE A 447 3.07 -1.55 -18.31
N ALA A 448 4.32 -1.77 -17.91
CA ALA A 448 4.72 -1.72 -16.51
C ALA A 448 4.80 -0.27 -15.99
N VAL A 449 4.01 0.05 -14.96
CA VAL A 449 4.00 1.31 -14.21
C VAL A 449 3.76 0.98 -12.74
N PRO A 450 4.46 1.60 -11.78
CA PRO A 450 4.19 1.36 -10.36
C PRO A 450 2.70 1.54 -10.04
N ALA A 451 2.13 0.57 -9.33
CA ALA A 451 0.71 0.59 -9.01
C ALA A 451 0.41 1.62 -7.92
N PHE A 452 1.26 1.71 -6.90
CA PHE A 452 1.15 2.70 -5.84
C PHE A 452 2.54 3.17 -5.47
N THR A 453 2.74 4.49 -5.52
CA THR A 453 3.91 5.17 -5.00
C THR A 453 3.44 6.00 -3.80
N MET A 454 4.28 6.17 -2.79
CA MET A 454 3.99 7.09 -1.69
C MET A 454 3.96 8.52 -2.20
N HIS A 455 4.77 8.80 -3.23
CA HIS A 455 4.61 10.02 -3.99
C HIS A 455 3.19 10.18 -4.55
N ALA A 456 2.56 9.14 -5.11
CA ALA A 456 1.20 9.26 -5.65
C ALA A 456 0.17 9.59 -4.58
N LEU A 457 0.31 9.00 -3.39
CA LEU A 457 -0.56 9.29 -2.25
C LEU A 457 -0.36 10.73 -1.74
N GLU A 458 0.89 11.17 -1.60
CA GLU A 458 1.24 12.52 -1.13
C GLU A 458 0.92 13.61 -2.17
N SER A 459 1.11 13.32 -3.46
CA SER A 459 0.87 14.26 -4.58
C SER A 459 -0.56 14.28 -5.07
N GLY A 460 -1.43 13.40 -4.56
CA GLY A 460 -2.80 13.33 -5.08
C GLY A 460 -2.87 12.91 -6.56
N ARG A 461 -1.82 12.25 -7.10
CA ARG A 461 -1.68 11.95 -8.54
C ARG A 461 -1.13 10.55 -8.75
N PHE A 462 -1.81 9.72 -9.56
CA PHE A 462 -1.30 8.40 -9.94
C PHE A 462 -0.51 8.46 -11.25
N GLU A 463 0.73 7.97 -11.26
CA GLU A 463 1.52 7.81 -12.48
C GLU A 463 0.83 6.88 -13.48
N SER A 464 0.12 5.86 -12.99
CA SER A 464 -0.66 4.93 -13.81
C SER A 464 -1.83 5.63 -14.53
N TYR A 465 -2.48 6.58 -13.86
CA TYR A 465 -3.56 7.39 -14.47
C TYR A 465 -2.98 8.36 -15.48
N ASP A 466 -1.91 9.08 -15.12
CA ASP A 466 -1.23 10.03 -16.00
C ASP A 466 -0.74 9.34 -17.28
N HIS A 467 -0.22 8.12 -17.16
CA HIS A 467 0.22 7.32 -18.30
C HIS A 467 -0.95 6.88 -19.18
N ALA A 468 -2.04 6.38 -18.59
CA ALA A 468 -3.24 6.01 -19.33
C ALA A 468 -3.86 7.20 -20.09
N LEU A 469 -3.91 8.38 -19.45
CA LEU A 469 -4.35 9.63 -20.07
C LEU A 469 -3.46 10.01 -21.27
N THR A 470 -2.14 9.90 -21.11
CA THR A 470 -1.17 10.16 -22.18
C THR A 470 -1.40 9.23 -23.38
N LEU A 471 -1.63 7.93 -23.14
CA LEU A 471 -1.92 6.95 -24.19
C LEU A 471 -3.28 7.18 -24.86
N LEU A 472 -4.23 7.82 -24.16
CA LEU A 472 -5.50 8.33 -24.71
C LEU A 472 -5.35 9.66 -25.46
N GLY A 473 -4.13 10.18 -25.59
CA GLY A 473 -3.84 11.44 -26.27
C GLY A 473 -4.26 12.68 -25.48
N LYS A 474 -4.41 12.55 -24.16
CA LYS A 474 -4.68 13.67 -23.24
C LYS A 474 -3.38 14.10 -22.55
N ASP A 475 -3.27 15.37 -22.22
CA ASP A 475 -2.16 15.85 -21.40
C ASP A 475 -2.59 15.75 -19.93
N PRO A 476 -2.02 14.82 -19.13
CA PRO A 476 -2.41 14.67 -17.73
C PRO A 476 -1.98 15.88 -16.88
N THR A 477 -1.20 16.80 -17.44
CA THR A 477 -0.67 17.94 -16.71
C THR A 477 -1.47 19.20 -17.03
N PRO A 478 -2.15 19.81 -16.04
CA PRO A 478 -2.74 21.12 -16.21
C PRO A 478 -1.69 22.15 -16.66
N GLN A 479 -1.86 22.70 -17.86
CA GLN A 479 -1.01 23.76 -18.39
C GLN A 479 -1.39 25.08 -17.71
N LEU A 480 -0.62 25.50 -16.72
CA LEU A 480 -0.82 26.76 -16.00
C LEU A 480 0.10 27.83 -16.58
N THR A 481 -0.45 29.02 -16.85
CA THR A 481 0.37 30.20 -17.12
C THR A 481 0.99 30.70 -15.81
N VAL A 482 2.09 31.44 -15.90
CA VAL A 482 2.71 32.10 -14.72
C VAL A 482 1.69 32.95 -13.96
N GLU A 483 0.91 33.76 -14.68
CA GLU A 483 -0.11 34.64 -14.08
C GLU A 483 -1.20 33.84 -13.32
N GLU A 484 -1.65 32.73 -13.89
CA GLU A 484 -2.64 31.87 -13.25
C GLU A 484 -2.07 31.16 -12.02
N PHE A 485 -0.83 30.69 -12.11
CA PHE A 485 -0.10 30.10 -10.99
C PHE A 485 0.05 31.10 -9.84
N GLU A 486 0.57 32.31 -10.11
CA GLU A 486 0.76 33.36 -9.10
C GLU A 486 -0.55 33.76 -8.42
N ARG A 487 -1.63 33.88 -9.21
CA ARG A 487 -2.96 34.23 -8.71
C ARG A 487 -3.51 33.15 -7.80
N ARG A 488 -3.43 31.87 -8.19
CA ARG A 488 -3.88 30.74 -7.38
C ARG A 488 -3.05 30.58 -6.11
N LEU A 489 -1.73 30.67 -6.21
CA LEU A 489 -0.82 30.57 -5.06
C LEU A 489 -1.11 31.69 -4.06
N SER A 490 -1.27 32.93 -4.53
CA SER A 490 -1.60 34.06 -3.65
C SER A 490 -2.96 33.89 -2.96
N ALA A 491 -3.94 33.30 -3.64
CA ALA A 491 -5.25 33.02 -3.05
C ALA A 491 -5.16 31.94 -1.96
N LEU A 492 -4.43 30.85 -2.21
CA LEU A 492 -4.18 29.79 -1.22
C LEU A 492 -3.38 30.30 -0.03
N GLN A 493 -2.35 31.11 -0.28
CA GLN A 493 -1.56 31.78 0.76
C GLN A 493 -2.47 32.61 1.69
N GLN A 494 -3.37 33.41 1.11
CA GLN A 494 -4.31 34.23 1.87
C GLN A 494 -5.34 33.38 2.63
N GLN A 495 -5.84 32.31 2.01
CA GLN A 495 -6.77 31.36 2.63
C GLN A 495 -6.14 30.67 3.85
N GLY A 496 -4.89 30.23 3.73
CA GLY A 496 -4.14 29.63 4.84
C GLY A 496 -3.61 30.63 5.87
N ASN A 497 -3.71 31.94 5.59
CA ASN A 497 -3.07 33.00 6.36
C ASN A 497 -1.55 32.76 6.53
N ILE A 498 -0.90 32.28 5.47
CA ILE A 498 0.54 31.96 5.42
C ILE A 498 1.32 33.25 5.08
N PRO A 499 2.18 33.79 5.97
CA PRO A 499 2.73 35.14 5.77
C PRO A 499 3.70 35.27 4.59
N ALA A 500 4.54 34.26 4.36
CA ALA A 500 5.55 34.22 3.32
C ALA A 500 5.60 32.84 2.67
N VAL A 501 5.75 32.85 1.35
CA VAL A 501 6.02 31.66 0.55
C VAL A 501 7.18 32.00 -0.40
N ALA A 502 8.15 31.12 -0.53
CA ALA A 502 9.19 31.21 -1.56
C ALA A 502 9.25 29.89 -2.34
N VAL A 503 9.32 29.98 -3.67
CA VAL A 503 9.34 28.81 -4.55
C VAL A 503 10.48 28.87 -5.55
N ASN A 504 10.97 27.71 -5.94
CA ASN A 504 11.84 27.52 -7.10
C ASN A 504 11.34 26.31 -7.89
N ILE A 505 11.02 26.53 -9.17
CA ILE A 505 10.47 25.54 -10.08
C ILE A 505 11.56 25.09 -11.04
N ILE A 506 11.75 23.78 -11.13
CA ILE A 506 12.70 23.14 -12.01
C ILE A 506 11.95 22.46 -13.15
N HIS A 507 12.32 22.80 -14.38
CA HIS A 507 11.81 22.21 -15.60
C HIS A 507 12.96 22.02 -16.59
N ASP A 508 13.01 20.84 -17.20
CA ASP A 508 14.09 20.34 -18.05
C ASP A 508 15.46 20.47 -17.39
N GLY A 509 15.50 20.25 -16.07
CA GLY A 509 16.71 20.30 -15.26
C GLY A 509 17.27 21.71 -15.05
N GLN A 510 16.48 22.75 -15.33
CA GLN A 510 16.84 24.15 -15.13
C GLN A 510 15.85 24.81 -14.19
N SER A 511 16.31 25.77 -13.38
CA SER A 511 15.41 26.67 -12.66
C SER A 511 14.72 27.58 -13.70
N VAL A 512 13.40 27.43 -13.86
CA VAL A 512 12.63 28.17 -14.87
C VAL A 512 11.75 29.27 -14.28
N TYR A 513 11.47 29.18 -12.98
CA TYR A 513 10.70 30.18 -12.25
C TYR A 513 11.10 30.16 -10.77
N HIS A 514 11.40 31.31 -10.19
CA HIS A 514 11.71 31.42 -8.77
C HIS A 514 11.22 32.77 -8.23
N GLN A 515 10.32 32.74 -7.25
CA GLN A 515 9.69 33.95 -6.72
C GLN A 515 9.37 33.81 -5.23
N GLY A 516 9.11 34.95 -4.60
CA GLY A 516 8.55 35.04 -3.25
C GLY A 516 7.20 35.75 -3.24
N PHE A 517 6.36 35.39 -2.28
CA PHE A 517 5.01 35.91 -2.10
C PHE A 517 4.81 36.29 -0.63
N GLY A 518 4.12 37.40 -0.39
CA GLY A 518 3.83 37.88 0.95
C GLY A 518 5.00 38.67 1.58
N ARG A 519 5.13 38.58 2.90
CA ARG A 519 5.99 39.46 3.70
C ARG A 519 6.87 38.70 4.69
N ALA A 520 8.10 39.18 4.85
CA ALA A 520 9.12 38.56 5.67
C ALA A 520 8.95 38.88 7.17
N ASP A 521 8.25 39.96 7.49
CA ASP A 521 8.09 40.51 8.84
C ASP A 521 6.81 41.36 8.96
N GLU A 522 6.56 41.89 10.16
CA GLU A 522 5.42 42.79 10.44
C GLU A 522 5.57 44.19 9.81
N LEU A 523 6.78 44.57 9.40
CA LEU A 523 7.04 45.84 8.71
C LEU A 523 6.59 45.79 7.23
N GLY A 524 6.25 44.59 6.73
CA GLY A 524 5.80 44.38 5.36
C GLY A 524 6.95 44.24 4.37
N THR A 525 8.16 43.86 4.82
CA THR A 525 9.30 43.60 3.95
C THR A 525 8.94 42.51 2.93
N ALA A 526 9.07 42.80 1.63
CA ALA A 526 8.74 41.83 0.58
C ALA A 526 9.66 40.59 0.64
N VAL A 527 9.11 39.43 0.29
CA VAL A 527 9.84 38.16 0.20
C VAL A 527 10.18 37.89 -1.26
N ASP A 528 11.37 37.37 -1.52
CA ASP A 528 11.78 36.85 -2.82
C ASP A 528 12.40 35.44 -2.69
N ALA A 529 12.80 34.84 -3.81
CA ALA A 529 13.41 33.50 -3.82
C ALA A 529 14.79 33.41 -3.14
N HIS A 530 15.40 34.56 -2.83
CA HIS A 530 16.66 34.68 -2.10
C HIS A 530 16.44 35.03 -0.61
N SER A 531 15.21 35.29 -0.17
CA SER A 531 14.90 35.41 1.26
C SER A 531 15.28 34.11 1.98
N ARG A 532 15.85 34.24 3.18
CA ARG A 532 16.35 33.12 3.96
C ARG A 532 15.24 32.56 4.84
N PHE A 533 15.08 31.24 4.85
CA PHE A 533 14.11 30.51 5.66
C PHE A 533 14.81 29.40 6.44
N TYR A 534 14.28 29.09 7.61
CA TYR A 534 14.57 27.82 8.29
C TYR A 534 13.96 26.67 7.48
N LEU A 535 14.69 25.55 7.42
CA LEU A 535 14.30 24.44 6.56
C LEU A 535 13.50 23.35 7.28
N GLY A 536 13.57 23.28 8.61
CA GLY A 536 13.07 22.11 9.33
C GLY A 536 13.71 20.85 8.78
N SER A 537 12.95 19.76 8.72
CA SER A 537 13.50 18.46 8.34
C SER A 537 14.03 18.34 6.89
N VAL A 538 13.78 19.29 5.99
CA VAL A 538 14.50 19.37 4.70
C VAL A 538 16.03 19.49 4.92
N SER A 539 16.47 20.00 6.09
CA SER A 539 17.87 20.00 6.53
C SER A 539 18.54 18.61 6.45
N LYS A 540 17.78 17.53 6.66
CA LYS A 540 18.30 16.16 6.61
C LYS A 540 18.78 15.76 5.23
N THR A 541 18.27 16.37 4.17
CA THR A 541 18.77 16.14 2.80
C THR A 541 20.20 16.70 2.61
N LEU A 542 20.49 17.86 3.21
CA LEU A 542 21.83 18.45 3.23
C LEU A 542 22.78 17.65 4.14
N LEU A 543 22.27 17.19 5.28
CA LEU A 543 22.99 16.25 6.15
C LEU A 543 23.33 14.97 5.37
N GLY A 544 22.36 14.40 4.66
CA GLY A 544 22.53 13.19 3.87
C GLY A 544 23.61 13.31 2.79
N ALA A 545 23.63 14.43 2.05
CA ALA A 545 24.69 14.74 1.09
C ALA A 545 26.06 14.85 1.76
N THR A 546 26.12 15.51 2.92
CA THR A 546 27.36 15.67 3.69
C THR A 546 27.90 14.32 4.18
N LEU A 547 27.03 13.46 4.71
CA LEU A 547 27.38 12.12 5.20
C LEU A 547 27.78 11.19 4.05
N ALA A 548 27.12 11.28 2.90
CA ALA A 548 27.48 10.50 1.71
C ALA A 548 28.88 10.90 1.19
N ASP A 549 29.22 12.20 1.16
CA ASP A 549 30.59 12.63 0.84
C ASP A 549 31.62 12.19 1.88
N ALA A 550 31.28 12.28 3.18
CA ALA A 550 32.15 11.82 4.26
C ALA A 550 32.44 10.32 4.17
N ALA A 551 31.43 9.50 3.87
CA ALA A 551 31.58 8.06 3.65
C ALA A 551 32.41 7.75 2.40
N GLU A 552 32.14 8.43 1.28
CA GLU A 552 32.93 8.31 0.04
C GLU A 552 34.40 8.67 0.25
N ARG A 553 34.69 9.66 1.11
CA ARG A 553 36.04 10.06 1.50
C ARG A 553 36.66 9.18 2.59
N GLN A 554 35.95 8.14 3.03
CA GLN A 554 36.36 7.23 4.10
C GLN A 554 36.66 7.94 5.43
N LEU A 555 35.97 9.06 5.69
CA LEU A 555 36.02 9.78 6.97
C LEU A 555 35.13 9.12 8.03
N VAL A 556 34.16 8.32 7.59
CA VAL A 556 33.25 7.54 8.43
C VAL A 556 32.87 6.25 7.70
N ASP A 557 32.61 5.18 8.46
CA ASP A 557 32.12 3.90 7.95
C ASP A 557 30.66 3.70 8.36
N LEU A 558 29.80 3.33 7.40
CA LEU A 558 28.37 3.17 7.60
C LEU A 558 28.02 1.95 8.46
N ASP A 559 28.88 0.94 8.48
CA ASP A 559 28.61 -0.39 9.05
C ASP A 559 29.38 -0.66 10.35
N VAL A 560 30.24 0.27 10.77
CA VAL A 560 30.88 0.23 12.08
C VAL A 560 29.86 0.62 13.18
N PRO A 561 29.84 -0.07 14.34
CA PRO A 561 29.02 0.31 15.48
C PRO A 561 29.24 1.77 15.88
N VAL A 562 28.16 2.55 16.00
CA VAL A 562 28.27 3.99 16.31
C VAL A 562 28.91 4.23 17.67
N MET A 563 28.77 3.29 18.61
CA MET A 563 29.36 3.37 19.94
C MET A 563 30.90 3.42 19.91
N ASP A 564 31.55 2.98 18.83
CA ASP A 564 33.01 3.06 18.70
C ASP A 564 33.50 4.51 18.52
N TYR A 565 32.61 5.43 18.14
CA TYR A 565 32.90 6.86 17.97
C TYR A 565 32.40 7.74 19.13
N LEU A 566 31.68 7.17 20.09
CA LEU A 566 31.00 7.92 21.15
C LEU A 566 31.73 7.81 22.49
N ASN A 567 31.63 8.87 23.30
CA ASN A 567 32.13 8.91 24.66
C ASN A 567 31.04 8.63 25.73
N PHE A 568 29.88 8.14 25.29
CA PHE A 568 28.73 7.72 26.11
C PHE A 568 28.14 6.42 25.55
N THR A 569 27.30 5.74 26.33
CA THR A 569 26.64 4.48 25.93
C THR A 569 25.25 4.72 25.34
N ILE A 570 24.83 3.85 24.43
CA ILE A 570 23.44 3.74 24.00
C ILE A 570 22.87 2.48 24.65
N ASP A 571 22.08 2.67 25.70
CA ASP A 571 21.59 1.56 26.53
C ASP A 571 20.19 1.15 26.06
N PHE A 572 20.13 0.26 25.05
CA PHE A 572 18.86 -0.24 24.54
C PHE A 572 18.19 -1.19 25.57
N PRO A 573 16.89 -1.04 25.89
CA PRO A 573 16.24 -1.80 26.98
C PRO A 573 16.17 -3.32 26.80
N THR A 574 16.28 -3.80 25.56
CA THR A 574 16.27 -5.22 25.19
C THR A 574 17.56 -5.57 24.42
N PRO A 575 17.96 -6.86 24.39
CA PRO A 575 19.08 -7.27 23.55
C PRO A 575 18.83 -6.86 22.09
N LEU A 576 19.79 -6.14 21.51
CA LEU A 576 19.76 -5.75 20.11
C LEU A 576 19.88 -6.99 19.20
N SER A 577 19.26 -6.94 18.02
CA SER A 577 19.50 -7.93 16.95
C SER A 577 20.91 -7.80 16.39
N GLN A 578 21.39 -6.55 16.29
CA GLN A 578 22.71 -6.16 15.80
C GLN A 578 23.14 -4.84 16.44
N ALA A 579 24.44 -4.53 16.48
CA ALA A 579 24.87 -3.20 16.94
C ALA A 579 24.27 -2.08 16.07
N ILE A 580 23.97 -0.93 16.69
CA ILE A 580 23.49 0.25 15.95
C ILE A 580 24.65 0.80 15.11
N THR A 581 24.42 0.98 13.81
CA THR A 581 25.40 1.50 12.85
C THR A 581 24.93 2.84 12.27
N LEU A 582 25.82 3.59 11.63
CA LEU A 582 25.45 4.85 10.98
C LEU A 582 24.44 4.61 9.85
N ARG A 583 24.53 3.48 9.14
CA ARG A 583 23.51 3.02 8.17
C ARG A 583 22.11 2.98 8.79
N GLN A 584 21.97 2.42 9.99
CA GLN A 584 20.67 2.34 10.67
C GLN A 584 20.16 3.70 11.14
N LEU A 585 21.05 4.65 11.45
CA LEU A 585 20.64 6.01 11.78
C LEU A 585 20.10 6.76 10.56
N ILE A 586 20.80 6.69 9.41
CA ILE A 586 20.38 7.38 8.18
C ILE A 586 19.12 6.77 7.54
N THR A 587 18.84 5.49 7.80
CA THR A 587 17.62 4.81 7.32
C THR A 587 16.48 4.80 8.31
N HIS A 588 16.66 5.40 9.51
CA HIS A 588 15.68 5.36 10.58
C HIS A 588 15.31 3.94 11.07
N THR A 589 16.26 3.00 11.01
CA THR A 589 16.07 1.61 11.47
C THR A 589 16.86 1.29 12.75
N SER A 590 17.44 2.30 13.41
CA SER A 590 18.20 2.14 14.66
C SER A 590 17.36 1.68 15.86
N GLY A 591 16.04 1.82 15.78
CA GLY A 591 15.13 1.59 16.90
C GLY A 591 15.10 2.72 17.92
N ILE A 592 15.85 3.82 17.72
CA ILE A 592 15.74 5.06 18.51
C ILE A 592 14.47 5.80 18.09
N MET A 593 13.74 6.33 19.07
CA MET A 593 12.50 7.06 18.88
C MET A 593 12.58 8.46 19.49
N ASP A 594 11.90 9.38 18.82
CA ASP A 594 11.63 10.69 19.39
C ASP A 594 10.46 10.60 20.38
N THR A 595 10.51 11.38 21.44
CA THR A 595 9.40 11.48 22.40
C THR A 595 8.83 12.90 22.43
N GLU A 596 7.63 13.03 22.98
CA GLU A 596 7.01 14.34 23.18
C GLU A 596 7.92 15.31 23.97
N GLN A 597 8.71 14.79 24.91
CA GLN A 597 9.68 15.60 25.65
C GLN A 597 10.75 16.23 24.74
N VAL A 598 11.22 15.50 23.72
CA VAL A 598 12.13 16.05 22.70
C VAL A 598 11.44 17.19 21.98
N TYR A 599 10.28 16.95 21.39
CA TYR A 599 9.56 17.98 20.63
C TYR A 599 9.20 19.22 21.47
N ARG A 600 8.95 19.05 22.77
CA ARG A 600 8.68 20.17 23.68
C ARG A 600 9.95 20.93 24.08
N CYS A 601 11.01 20.24 24.50
CA CYS A 601 12.12 20.87 25.21
C CYS A 601 13.43 20.99 24.41
N ASN A 602 13.45 20.54 23.15
CA ASN A 602 14.63 20.62 22.30
C ASN A 602 14.90 22.04 21.75
N TYR A 603 13.88 22.90 21.71
CA TYR A 603 13.96 24.25 21.13
C TYR A 603 14.31 25.32 22.18
N PHE A 604 15.27 26.17 21.85
CA PHE A 604 15.72 27.26 22.70
C PHE A 604 15.86 28.58 21.94
N VAL A 605 15.58 29.69 22.61
CA VAL A 605 15.71 31.04 22.04
C VAL A 605 17.19 31.42 21.96
N HIS A 606 17.68 31.79 20.78
CA HIS A 606 19.11 32.09 20.59
C HIS A 606 19.61 33.25 21.46
N ALA A 607 18.75 34.23 21.73
CA ALA A 607 19.12 35.44 22.46
C ALA A 607 19.52 35.20 23.93
N ASP A 608 18.97 34.18 24.59
CA ASP A 608 19.19 33.96 26.03
C ASP A 608 19.18 32.49 26.47
N GLY A 609 19.05 31.54 25.53
CA GLY A 609 19.10 30.11 25.78
C GLY A 609 17.85 29.53 26.43
N SER A 610 16.79 30.34 26.64
CA SER A 610 15.60 29.84 27.33
C SER A 610 14.71 28.95 26.47
N SER A 611 13.92 28.07 27.08
CA SER A 611 13.03 27.15 26.36
C SER A 611 11.96 27.91 25.56
N LEU A 612 11.87 27.62 24.26
CA LEU A 612 10.80 28.15 23.42
C LEU A 612 9.43 27.71 23.92
N TYR A 613 9.29 26.43 24.30
CA TYR A 613 8.03 25.89 24.80
C TYR A 613 7.57 26.55 26.10
N ASN A 614 8.46 26.73 27.07
CA ASN A 614 8.12 27.43 28.32
C ASN A 614 7.61 28.85 28.04
N ARG A 615 8.21 29.57 27.07
CA ARG A 615 7.74 30.91 26.66
C ARG A 615 6.36 30.90 26.02
N LEU A 616 6.13 29.99 25.07
CA LEU A 616 4.87 29.92 24.32
C LEU A 616 3.70 29.46 25.19
N THR A 617 3.96 28.54 26.12
CA THR A 617 2.92 27.92 26.96
C THR A 617 2.83 28.51 28.36
N GLN A 618 3.75 29.41 28.74
CA GLN A 618 3.92 29.89 30.13
C GLN A 618 4.12 28.74 31.14
N SER A 619 4.72 27.64 30.67
CA SER A 619 5.02 26.44 31.46
C SER A 619 6.41 26.51 32.10
N THR A 620 6.67 25.60 33.03
CA THR A 620 8.02 25.34 33.59
C THR A 620 8.42 23.87 33.36
N ALA A 621 7.89 23.25 32.31
CA ALA A 621 8.09 21.84 32.01
C ALA A 621 9.50 21.53 31.52
N CYS A 622 10.14 22.47 30.82
CA CYS A 622 11.50 22.33 30.32
C CYS A 622 12.51 22.96 31.29
N GLY A 623 13.69 22.34 31.40
CA GLY A 623 14.81 22.90 32.16
C GLY A 623 15.31 24.22 31.55
N GLU A 624 15.81 25.11 32.39
CA GLU A 624 16.32 26.43 32.00
C GLU A 624 17.77 26.63 32.51
N PRO A 625 18.70 27.12 31.68
CA PRO A 625 18.54 27.33 30.24
C PRO A 625 18.35 25.99 29.49
N ALA A 626 17.64 26.03 28.37
CA ALA A 626 17.31 24.83 27.59
C ALA A 626 18.46 24.39 26.69
N ASN A 627 19.35 25.30 26.30
CA ASN A 627 20.51 24.96 25.46
C ASN A 627 21.54 24.12 26.25
N THR A 628 22.09 23.10 25.61
CA THR A 628 23.13 22.22 26.17
C THR A 628 24.06 21.74 25.07
N GLU A 629 25.23 21.24 25.44
CA GLU A 629 26.17 20.60 24.52
C GLU A 629 25.58 19.32 23.92
N LEU A 630 25.77 19.12 22.62
CA LEU A 630 25.12 18.04 21.86
C LEU A 630 25.47 16.64 22.40
N GLY A 631 26.74 16.41 22.76
CA GLY A 631 27.17 15.15 23.38
C GLY A 631 26.54 14.91 24.76
N HIS A 632 26.37 15.96 25.57
CA HIS A 632 25.68 15.85 26.85
C HIS A 632 24.19 15.55 26.69
N PHE A 633 23.54 16.15 25.67
CA PHE A 633 22.16 15.84 25.35
C PHE A 633 21.99 14.35 25.02
N PHE A 634 22.82 13.80 24.14
CA PHE A 634 22.72 12.38 23.78
C PHE A 634 23.00 11.46 24.97
N ALA A 635 24.04 11.73 25.77
CA ALA A 635 24.31 10.96 26.98
C ALA A 635 23.13 11.01 27.98
N ALA A 636 22.47 12.17 28.11
CA ALA A 636 21.29 12.30 28.96
C ALA A 636 20.06 11.54 28.42
N TYR A 637 19.92 11.42 27.10
CA TYR A 637 18.76 10.82 26.44
C TYR A 637 18.89 9.31 26.18
N LEU A 638 20.09 8.83 25.86
CA LEU A 638 20.34 7.47 25.36
C LEU A 638 21.04 6.54 26.36
N SER A 639 21.72 7.08 27.38
CA SER A 639 22.39 6.26 28.41
C SER A 639 21.47 6.05 29.61
N GLN A 640 21.42 4.85 30.18
CA GLN A 640 20.58 4.51 31.32
C GLN A 640 20.87 5.35 32.57
N SER A 641 22.12 5.83 32.72
CA SER A 641 22.52 6.76 33.78
C SER A 641 22.19 8.22 33.48
N GLY A 642 21.70 8.53 32.28
CA GLY A 642 21.35 9.85 31.80
C GLY A 642 20.10 10.40 32.49
N ALA A 643 20.07 11.72 32.71
CA ALA A 643 19.00 12.37 33.47
C ALA A 643 17.62 12.32 32.78
N ASN A 644 17.59 12.13 31.45
CA ASN A 644 16.37 12.14 30.65
C ASN A 644 16.04 10.76 30.05
N TYR A 645 16.81 9.72 30.34
CA TYR A 645 16.63 8.40 29.73
C TYR A 645 15.27 7.79 30.09
N GLN A 646 14.58 7.24 29.08
CA GLN A 646 13.38 6.44 29.25
C GLN A 646 13.38 5.25 28.29
N PRO A 647 12.88 4.06 28.68
CA PRO A 647 12.71 2.94 27.76
C PRO A 647 11.82 3.26 26.54
N SER A 648 10.92 4.25 26.66
CA SER A 648 10.06 4.71 25.57
C SER A 648 10.79 5.48 24.46
N HIS A 649 12.08 5.79 24.67
CA HIS A 649 12.98 6.34 23.64
C HIS A 649 13.38 5.29 22.60
N PHE A 650 12.88 4.06 22.72
CA PHE A 650 13.21 2.95 21.84
C PHE A 650 11.96 2.18 21.43
N VAL A 651 12.02 1.53 20.26
CA VAL A 651 10.95 0.68 19.71
C VAL A 651 10.64 -0.56 20.54
N SER A 652 11.50 -0.90 21.52
CA SER A 652 11.29 -2.02 22.46
C SER A 652 9.98 -1.95 23.23
N ARG A 653 9.39 -0.75 23.36
CA ARG A 653 8.06 -0.60 23.97
C ARG A 653 6.93 -1.27 23.18
N PHE A 654 7.15 -1.57 21.89
CA PHE A 654 6.25 -2.33 21.03
C PHE A 654 6.66 -3.80 20.87
N GLY A 655 7.62 -4.27 21.67
CA GLY A 655 8.18 -5.62 21.55
C GLY A 655 9.17 -5.80 20.40
N LEU A 656 9.61 -4.69 19.76
CA LEU A 656 10.54 -4.71 18.64
C LEU A 656 12.00 -4.48 19.07
N VAL A 657 12.96 -4.92 18.27
CA VAL A 657 14.37 -4.56 18.38
C VAL A 657 14.80 -3.67 17.22
N ASN A 658 16.07 -3.23 17.22
CA ASN A 658 16.60 -2.47 16.10
C ASN A 658 16.55 -3.29 14.80
N ASN A 659 16.42 -2.58 13.68
CA ASN A 659 16.32 -3.15 12.34
C ASN A 659 15.08 -4.02 12.07
N GLU A 660 14.03 -3.94 12.90
CA GLU A 660 12.74 -4.59 12.62
C GLU A 660 11.68 -3.62 12.05
N ALA A 661 11.82 -2.32 12.31
CA ALA A 661 10.94 -1.28 11.79
C ALA A 661 11.73 -0.02 11.43
N ALA A 662 11.27 0.71 10.40
CA ALA A 662 11.77 2.02 10.06
C ALA A 662 10.89 3.10 10.72
N VAL A 663 11.35 3.66 11.84
CA VAL A 663 10.62 4.67 12.62
C VAL A 663 11.35 5.99 12.52
N TYR A 664 10.71 6.99 11.90
CA TYR A 664 11.28 8.33 11.76
C TYR A 664 11.78 8.88 13.11
N THR A 665 13.01 9.38 13.11
CA THR A 665 13.66 9.91 14.32
C THR A 665 14.61 11.07 14.00
N ASN A 666 14.31 12.21 14.61
CA ASN A 666 15.17 13.39 14.66
C ASN A 666 16.41 13.15 15.51
N ILE A 667 16.26 12.44 16.65
CA ILE A 667 17.39 12.09 17.51
C ILE A 667 18.39 11.21 16.77
N GLY A 668 17.91 10.19 16.05
CA GLY A 668 18.78 9.33 15.24
C GLY A 668 19.48 10.09 14.11
N ALA A 669 18.78 10.99 13.41
CA ALA A 669 19.38 11.83 12.39
C ALA A 669 20.47 12.77 12.96
N ALA A 670 20.20 13.40 14.10
CA ALA A 670 21.18 14.24 14.76
C ALA A 670 22.40 13.46 15.27
N LEU A 671 22.16 12.26 15.79
CA LEU A 671 23.23 11.37 16.21
C LEU A 671 24.11 10.95 15.02
N ALA A 672 23.53 10.77 13.83
CA ALA A 672 24.29 10.49 12.61
C ALA A 672 25.26 11.63 12.26
N GLY A 673 24.79 12.88 12.37
CA GLY A 673 25.63 14.07 12.22
C GLY A 673 26.76 14.10 13.25
N TYR A 674 26.43 13.92 14.54
CA TYR A 674 27.40 13.93 15.63
C TYR A 674 28.46 12.82 15.51
N VAL A 675 28.06 11.59 15.19
CA VAL A 675 28.99 10.47 14.93
C VAL A 675 29.94 10.80 13.79
N THR A 676 29.45 11.46 12.74
CA THR A 676 30.30 11.89 11.61
C THR A 676 31.31 12.95 12.04
N GLU A 677 30.93 13.89 12.91
CA GLU A 677 31.86 14.86 13.49
C GLU A 677 32.94 14.17 14.34
N GLN A 678 32.54 13.22 15.21
CA GLN A 678 33.48 12.49 16.06
C GLN A 678 34.44 11.61 15.25
N ALA A 679 33.94 10.92 14.23
CA ALA A 679 34.74 10.05 13.36
C ALA A 679 35.73 10.84 12.50
N SER A 680 35.28 11.96 11.92
CA SER A 680 36.09 12.75 10.98
C SER A 680 37.03 13.76 11.65
N GLY A 681 36.76 14.14 12.90
CA GLY A 681 37.44 15.23 13.60
C GLY A 681 37.15 16.63 13.03
N GLN A 682 36.16 16.77 12.15
CA GLN A 682 35.73 18.03 11.55
C GLN A 682 34.29 18.36 11.98
N SER A 683 33.98 19.65 12.12
CA SER A 683 32.59 20.05 12.39
C SER A 683 31.71 19.80 11.17
N LEU A 684 30.44 19.51 11.41
CA LEU A 684 29.46 19.28 10.35
C LEU A 684 29.31 20.54 9.49
N THR A 685 29.38 21.73 10.09
CA THR A 685 29.37 23.01 9.36
C THR A 685 30.48 23.10 8.33
N GLN A 686 31.71 22.71 8.71
CA GLN A 686 32.85 22.71 7.77
C GLN A 686 32.66 21.65 6.69
N LEU A 687 32.25 20.43 7.06
CA LEU A 687 32.00 19.35 6.11
C LEU A 687 30.94 19.74 5.08
N THR A 688 29.79 20.30 5.50
CA THR A 688 28.73 20.74 4.59
C THR A 688 29.18 21.93 3.73
N GLN A 689 29.94 22.87 4.29
CA GLN A 689 30.49 24.00 3.52
C GLN A 689 31.38 23.53 2.37
N ASP A 690 32.26 22.57 2.63
CA ASP A 690 33.22 22.06 1.65
C ASP A 690 32.61 21.11 0.63
N SER A 691 31.68 20.26 1.07
CA SER A 691 31.11 19.20 0.24
C SER A 691 29.84 19.63 -0.51
N VAL A 692 29.05 20.56 0.02
CA VAL A 692 27.74 20.92 -0.53
C VAL A 692 27.65 22.42 -0.87
N PHE A 693 27.83 23.32 0.10
CA PHE A 693 27.48 24.74 -0.12
C PHE A 693 28.41 25.43 -1.11
N THR A 694 29.73 25.30 -0.94
CA THR A 694 30.70 25.95 -1.84
C THR A 694 30.62 25.39 -3.26
N PRO A 695 30.63 24.05 -3.48
CA PRO A 695 30.60 23.49 -4.83
C PRO A 695 29.30 23.78 -5.59
N LEU A 696 28.19 24.05 -4.89
CA LEU A 696 26.87 24.31 -5.48
C LEU A 696 26.46 25.78 -5.41
N ALA A 697 27.40 26.69 -5.10
CA ALA A 697 27.15 28.13 -5.03
C ALA A 697 25.98 28.51 -4.11
N MET A 698 25.81 27.79 -2.99
CA MET A 698 24.77 28.04 -1.98
C MET A 698 25.26 29.07 -0.96
N HIS A 699 25.41 30.32 -1.41
CA HIS A 699 26.10 31.37 -0.65
C HIS A 699 25.28 31.97 0.50
N ARG A 700 24.00 31.62 0.62
CA ARG A 700 23.09 32.12 1.67
C ARG A 700 22.59 31.00 2.58
N SER A 701 23.24 29.84 2.53
CA SER A 701 22.94 28.67 3.35
C SER A 701 23.92 28.53 4.52
N GLU A 702 23.40 28.19 5.70
CA GLU A 702 24.22 27.90 6.89
C GLU A 702 23.50 26.94 7.85
N TRP A 703 24.22 26.35 8.80
CA TRP A 703 23.62 25.67 9.95
C TRP A 703 23.40 26.68 11.09
N ALA A 704 22.15 26.94 11.46
CA ALA A 704 21.79 27.89 12.52
C ALA A 704 21.94 27.28 13.93
N ILE A 705 23.16 26.89 14.28
CA ILE A 705 23.54 26.42 15.62
C ILE A 705 23.39 27.57 16.64
N THR A 706 23.79 28.77 16.19
CA THR A 706 23.58 30.05 16.87
C THR A 706 22.69 30.94 16.01
N GLN A 707 22.42 32.15 16.50
CA GLN A 707 21.72 33.16 15.71
C GLN A 707 22.39 33.31 14.32
N PRO A 708 21.62 33.21 13.21
CA PRO A 708 22.13 33.35 11.85
C PRO A 708 22.86 34.68 11.62
N GLU A 709 23.89 34.69 10.76
CA GLU A 709 24.72 35.89 10.51
C GLU A 709 23.96 37.01 9.78
N GLY A 710 22.86 36.68 9.09
CA GLY A 710 22.06 37.61 8.31
C GLY A 710 20.55 37.39 8.50
N PRO A 711 19.70 38.35 8.05
CA PRO A 711 18.27 38.32 8.32
C PRO A 711 17.61 37.07 7.75
N VAL A 712 16.81 36.42 8.58
CA VAL A 712 15.95 35.28 8.24
C VAL A 712 14.50 35.73 8.36
N VAL A 713 13.65 35.20 7.50
CA VAL A 713 12.21 35.49 7.52
C VAL A 713 11.64 35.14 8.91
N GLN A 714 10.84 36.05 9.47
CA GLN A 714 10.20 35.89 10.77
C GLN A 714 9.26 34.68 10.75
N ARG A 715 9.46 33.73 11.66
CA ARG A 715 8.58 32.57 11.84
C ARG A 715 7.32 32.93 12.63
N TYR A 716 6.19 32.35 12.26
CA TYR A 716 4.89 32.55 12.91
C TYR A 716 4.21 31.23 13.21
N ILE A 717 3.52 31.14 14.34
CA ILE A 717 2.59 30.05 14.65
C ILE A 717 1.16 30.57 14.67
N HIS A 718 0.19 29.69 14.41
CA HIS A 718 -1.22 30.04 14.58
C HIS A 718 -1.67 29.82 16.02
N HIS A 719 -2.32 30.83 16.61
CA HIS A 719 -2.95 30.68 17.91
C HIS A 719 -4.06 29.62 17.83
N PRO A 720 -4.08 28.56 18.68
CA PRO A 720 -4.96 27.42 18.49
C PRO A 720 -6.47 27.76 18.47
N GLN A 721 -6.90 28.76 19.24
CA GLN A 721 -8.31 29.17 19.32
C GLN A 721 -8.69 30.36 18.43
N THR A 722 -7.79 31.32 18.20
CA THR A 722 -8.12 32.55 17.49
C THR A 722 -7.64 32.53 16.04
N HIS A 723 -6.79 31.56 15.69
CA HIS A 723 -6.11 31.42 14.40
C HIS A 723 -5.30 32.66 13.99
N THR A 724 -5.02 33.56 14.94
CA THR A 724 -4.17 34.73 14.72
C THR A 724 -2.70 34.33 14.69
N LEU A 725 -1.90 35.06 13.93
CA LEU A 725 -0.46 34.81 13.82
C LEU A 725 0.27 35.33 15.07
N ILE A 726 1.13 34.50 15.64
CA ILE A 726 2.01 34.84 16.76
C ILE A 726 3.45 34.81 16.24
N PRO A 727 4.19 35.93 16.23
CA PRO A 727 5.59 35.93 15.85
C PRO A 727 6.42 35.18 16.89
N LEU A 728 7.30 34.29 16.44
CA LEU A 728 8.21 33.57 17.32
C LEU A 728 9.52 34.36 17.55
N PRO A 729 10.13 34.30 18.74
CA PRO A 729 11.51 34.74 18.86
C PRO A 729 12.42 33.87 17.99
N ASP A 730 13.58 34.39 17.62
CA ASP A 730 14.54 33.57 16.90
C ASP A 730 15.08 32.44 17.79
N TYR A 731 14.94 31.20 17.31
CA TYR A 731 15.20 29.98 18.07
C TYR A 731 15.99 28.95 17.25
N GLY A 732 16.75 28.12 17.95
CA GLY A 732 17.39 26.91 17.42
C GLY A 732 16.92 25.68 18.18
N ASN A 733 17.47 24.52 17.82
CA ASN A 733 17.28 23.26 18.56
C ASN A 733 18.63 22.64 18.92
N ILE A 734 18.68 21.90 20.04
CA ILE A 734 19.93 21.29 20.54
C ILE A 734 20.48 20.31 19.50
N THR A 735 19.60 19.50 18.90
CA THR A 735 19.92 18.50 17.87
C THR A 735 20.01 19.10 16.46
N TYR A 736 20.67 20.25 16.31
CA TYR A 736 20.59 21.15 15.15
C TYR A 736 20.62 20.50 13.75
N SER A 737 21.40 19.44 13.53
CA SER A 737 21.61 18.87 12.20
C SER A 737 20.37 18.17 11.61
N GLU A 738 19.36 17.94 12.43
CA GLU A 738 18.09 17.37 11.99
C GLU A 738 17.13 18.42 11.39
N GLY A 739 17.25 19.71 11.76
CA GLY A 739 16.21 20.71 11.44
C GLY A 739 16.65 22.16 11.23
N SER A 740 17.81 22.56 11.77
CA SER A 740 18.21 23.97 11.87
C SER A 740 19.06 24.51 10.71
N ALA A 741 19.02 23.91 9.51
CA ALA A 741 19.61 24.58 8.36
C ALA A 741 18.76 25.80 7.97
N VAL A 742 19.44 26.88 7.58
CA VAL A 742 18.83 28.06 6.96
C VAL A 742 19.28 28.11 5.52
N SER A 743 18.37 28.35 4.58
CA SER A 743 18.69 28.46 3.16
C SER A 743 17.68 29.34 2.41
N THR A 744 17.79 29.37 1.09
CA THR A 744 16.88 30.10 0.19
C THR A 744 16.28 29.14 -0.84
N ALA A 745 15.15 29.49 -1.45
CA ALA A 745 14.57 28.68 -2.52
C ALA A 745 15.52 28.61 -3.73
N HIS A 746 16.29 29.66 -3.96
CA HIS A 746 17.34 29.69 -4.98
C HIS A 746 18.46 28.68 -4.71
N ASP A 747 19.09 28.73 -3.53
CA ASP A 747 20.22 27.87 -3.17
C ASP A 747 19.82 26.40 -3.10
N LEU A 748 18.66 26.09 -2.52
CA LEU A 748 18.12 24.73 -2.55
C LEU A 748 17.76 24.27 -3.96
N GLY A 749 17.41 25.18 -4.87
CA GLY A 749 17.24 24.86 -6.28
C GLY A 749 18.54 24.40 -6.93
N HIS A 750 19.68 25.02 -6.60
CA HIS A 750 20.99 24.53 -7.05
C HIS A 750 21.29 23.12 -6.52
N PHE A 751 20.99 22.87 -5.24
CA PHE A 751 21.13 21.56 -4.63
C PHE A 751 20.25 20.49 -5.30
N LEU A 752 18.99 20.81 -5.56
CA LEU A 752 18.04 19.92 -6.21
C LEU A 752 18.43 19.63 -7.67
N ILE A 753 18.79 20.65 -8.45
CA ILE A 753 19.29 20.49 -9.83
C ILE A 753 20.53 19.58 -9.84
N ALA A 754 21.49 19.85 -8.96
CA ALA A 754 22.69 19.03 -8.87
C ALA A 754 22.37 17.59 -8.50
N THR A 755 21.48 17.36 -7.54
CA THR A 755 21.03 16.03 -7.15
C THR A 755 20.37 15.29 -8.33
N MET A 756 19.48 15.97 -9.06
CA MET A 756 18.80 15.40 -10.24
C MET A 756 19.75 15.14 -11.43
N GLN A 757 20.87 15.86 -11.50
CA GLN A 757 21.84 15.79 -12.59
C GLN A 757 23.15 15.11 -12.19
N GLN A 758 23.08 14.15 -11.27
CA GLN A 758 24.23 13.33 -10.85
C GLN A 758 25.42 14.20 -10.38
N GLY A 759 25.10 15.26 -9.63
CA GLY A 759 26.02 16.18 -9.00
C GLY A 759 26.41 17.41 -9.84
N LYS A 760 25.78 17.63 -11.00
CA LYS A 760 26.13 18.74 -11.88
C LYS A 760 25.24 19.96 -11.71
N LEU A 761 25.85 21.14 -11.61
CA LEU A 761 25.17 22.42 -11.65
C LEU A 761 25.75 23.24 -12.81
N ASN A 762 24.90 23.71 -13.72
CA ASN A 762 25.33 24.47 -14.92
C ASN A 762 26.44 23.75 -15.72
N GLY A 763 26.39 22.42 -15.76
CA GLY A 763 27.39 21.57 -16.43
C GLY A 763 28.70 21.34 -15.67
N ALA A 764 28.95 22.06 -14.56
CA ALA A 764 30.09 21.84 -13.68
C ALA A 764 29.78 20.76 -12.65
N GLN A 765 30.75 19.89 -12.34
CA GLN A 765 30.58 18.85 -11.31
C GLN A 765 30.76 19.48 -9.92
N GLY A 766 29.65 19.72 -9.22
CA GLY A 766 29.65 20.25 -7.86
C GLY A 766 29.76 19.13 -6.81
N LEU A 767 28.82 18.17 -6.84
CA LEU A 767 28.90 16.93 -6.04
C LEU A 767 29.50 15.82 -6.90
N LYS A 768 30.19 14.84 -6.34
CA LYS A 768 30.60 13.65 -7.12
C LYS A 768 29.36 12.83 -7.52
N ALA A 769 29.37 12.26 -8.73
CA ALA A 769 28.29 11.37 -9.17
C ALA A 769 28.15 10.12 -8.28
N SER A 770 29.26 9.59 -7.75
CA SER A 770 29.25 8.48 -6.78
C SER A 770 28.57 8.86 -5.46
N VAL A 771 28.79 10.09 -4.98
CA VAL A 771 28.14 10.62 -3.78
C VAL A 771 26.63 10.72 -3.99
N VAL A 772 26.18 11.25 -5.14
CA VAL A 772 24.75 11.33 -5.46
C VAL A 772 24.13 9.93 -5.59
N ALA A 773 24.83 9.00 -6.26
CA ALA A 773 24.36 7.62 -6.37
C ALA A 773 24.22 6.93 -5.01
N ALA A 774 25.22 7.08 -4.12
CA ALA A 774 25.15 6.55 -2.77
C ALA A 774 24.01 7.19 -1.97
N MET A 775 23.89 8.52 -2.03
CA MET A 775 22.87 9.31 -1.34
C MET A 775 21.44 8.90 -1.70
N LEU A 776 21.18 8.51 -2.96
CA LEU A 776 19.85 8.16 -3.46
C LEU A 776 19.60 6.65 -3.56
N SER A 777 20.60 5.81 -3.32
CA SER A 777 20.43 4.35 -3.37
C SER A 777 19.83 3.78 -2.09
N PRO A 778 18.98 2.73 -2.16
CA PRO A 778 18.44 2.06 -0.98
C PRO A 778 19.55 1.59 -0.03
N GLN A 779 19.50 2.05 1.23
CA GLN A 779 20.47 1.67 2.27
C GLN A 779 19.92 0.60 3.24
N THR A 780 18.65 0.19 3.10
CA THR A 780 18.01 -0.85 3.91
C THR A 780 16.93 -1.58 3.11
N THR A 781 16.62 -2.81 3.51
CA THR A 781 15.47 -3.60 3.03
C THR A 781 14.27 -3.51 3.97
N ILE A 782 14.42 -2.86 5.13
CA ILE A 782 13.33 -2.70 6.10
C ILE A 782 12.28 -1.76 5.51
N PRO A 783 11.02 -2.20 5.38
CA PRO A 783 9.99 -1.38 4.79
C PRO A 783 9.74 -0.08 5.56
N SER A 784 9.41 0.97 4.82
CA SER A 784 9.16 2.29 5.38
C SER A 784 8.08 3.02 4.57
N ILE A 785 7.56 4.12 5.10
CA ILE A 785 6.61 4.98 4.37
C ILE A 785 7.20 5.60 3.08
N SER A 786 8.49 5.41 2.79
CA SER A 786 9.06 5.59 1.46
C SER A 786 9.54 4.22 0.95
N VAL A 787 9.23 3.88 -0.30
CA VAL A 787 9.51 2.55 -0.88
C VAL A 787 11.01 2.22 -0.78
N GLU A 788 11.85 3.23 -1.00
CA GLU A 788 13.31 3.16 -0.89
C GLU A 788 13.84 4.32 -0.01
N ARG A 789 14.82 4.03 0.87
CA ARG A 789 15.48 5.04 1.71
C ARG A 789 16.94 5.18 1.35
N GLY A 790 17.30 6.36 0.86
CA GLY A 790 18.67 6.82 0.73
C GLY A 790 19.22 7.40 2.03
N PHE A 791 20.16 8.32 1.91
CA PHE A 791 20.66 9.12 3.04
C PHE A 791 19.62 10.19 3.37
N PHE A 792 18.66 9.85 4.23
CA PHE A 792 17.48 10.64 4.62
C PHE A 792 16.49 10.99 3.50
N TRP A 793 16.82 10.82 2.23
CA TRP A 793 15.89 11.00 1.13
C TRP A 793 14.79 9.94 1.11
N GLY A 794 13.55 10.38 0.93
CA GLY A 794 12.49 9.53 0.39
C GLY A 794 12.77 9.29 -1.08
N VAL A 795 12.90 8.02 -1.47
CA VAL A 795 13.13 7.61 -2.85
C VAL A 795 11.99 6.68 -3.27
N ASP A 796 11.40 7.00 -4.41
CA ASP A 796 10.27 6.26 -4.96
C ASP A 796 10.41 6.17 -6.48
N GLY A 797 11.09 5.12 -6.94
CA GLY A 797 11.55 5.00 -8.32
C GLY A 797 12.45 6.18 -8.69
N ASP A 798 12.00 7.02 -9.62
CA ASP A 798 12.74 8.22 -10.06
C ASP A 798 12.36 9.48 -9.26
N LYS A 799 11.53 9.38 -8.23
CA LYS A 799 11.11 10.51 -7.41
C LYS A 799 11.95 10.58 -6.15
N ILE A 800 12.39 11.79 -5.82
CA ILE A 800 13.11 12.10 -4.59
C ILE A 800 12.40 13.23 -3.87
N TYR A 801 12.24 13.11 -2.55
CA TYR A 801 11.53 14.13 -1.79
C TYR A 801 11.89 14.13 -0.30
N HIS A 802 11.61 15.26 0.34
CA HIS A 802 11.59 15.42 1.78
C HIS A 802 10.72 16.64 2.17
N SER A 803 9.98 16.55 3.27
CA SER A 803 9.26 17.68 3.87
C SER A 803 9.95 18.18 5.15
N GLY A 804 9.63 19.39 5.58
CA GLY A 804 10.13 19.98 6.82
C GLY A 804 9.00 20.62 7.60
N ASP A 805 8.97 20.34 8.90
CA ASP A 805 8.05 20.93 9.87
C ASP A 805 8.84 21.24 11.15
N ASP A 806 8.73 22.46 11.65
CA ASP A 806 9.20 22.97 12.94
C ASP A 806 8.24 24.09 13.38
N PRO A 807 8.24 24.57 14.63
CA PRO A 807 7.42 25.71 15.04
C PRO A 807 7.57 26.94 14.12
N GLY A 808 6.54 27.21 13.33
CA GLY A 808 6.51 28.28 12.32
C GLY A 808 7.31 28.03 11.05
N VAL A 809 7.48 26.76 10.66
CA VAL A 809 8.18 26.33 9.44
C VAL A 809 7.40 25.19 8.78
N LEU A 810 7.06 25.35 7.50
CA LEU A 810 6.65 24.25 6.62
C LEU A 810 7.40 24.37 5.29
N THR A 811 8.11 23.31 4.90
CA THR A 811 8.95 23.30 3.70
C THR A 811 8.88 21.97 2.96
N GLN A 812 9.25 21.99 1.68
CA GLN A 812 9.30 20.79 0.86
C GLN A 812 10.34 20.93 -0.26
N ILE A 813 11.01 19.82 -0.54
CA ILE A 813 11.88 19.64 -1.70
C ILE A 813 11.43 18.39 -2.44
N TYR A 814 11.31 18.48 -3.76
CA TYR A 814 10.84 17.38 -4.61
C TYR A 814 11.54 17.40 -5.98
N GLY A 815 11.94 16.23 -6.49
CA GLY A 815 12.51 16.08 -7.82
C GLY A 815 12.12 14.77 -8.51
N ASP A 816 11.95 14.84 -9.83
CA ASP A 816 11.83 13.71 -10.76
C ASP A 816 13.12 13.58 -11.56
N LEU A 817 13.91 12.55 -11.25
CA LEU A 817 15.18 12.23 -11.88
C LEU A 817 15.04 11.90 -13.37
N ARG A 818 13.90 11.34 -13.80
CA ARG A 818 13.66 10.93 -15.19
C ARG A 818 13.22 12.10 -16.04
N GLN A 819 12.24 12.87 -15.57
CA GLN A 819 11.68 14.00 -16.32
C GLN A 819 12.45 15.31 -16.11
N GLN A 820 13.38 15.32 -15.16
CA GLN A 820 14.14 16.50 -14.78
C GLN A 820 13.19 17.66 -14.40
N ARG A 821 12.18 17.33 -13.59
CA ARG A 821 11.15 18.23 -13.04
C ARG A 821 11.29 18.30 -11.52
N GLY A 822 10.93 19.41 -10.90
CA GLY A 822 10.99 19.48 -9.44
C GLY A 822 10.64 20.84 -8.88
N PHE A 823 10.63 20.94 -7.56
CA PHE A 823 10.46 22.22 -6.89
C PHE A 823 11.08 22.27 -5.50
N VAL A 824 11.31 23.50 -5.05
CA VAL A 824 11.54 23.86 -3.65
C VAL A 824 10.40 24.78 -3.22
N LEU A 825 9.80 24.50 -2.06
CA LEU A 825 8.75 25.30 -1.43
C LEU A 825 9.14 25.61 0.01
N LEU A 826 9.21 26.89 0.38
CA LEU A 826 9.57 27.35 1.72
C LEU A 826 8.48 28.29 2.25
N THR A 827 8.08 28.12 3.50
CA THR A 827 7.13 29.01 4.18
C THR A 827 7.58 29.35 5.59
N ASN A 828 6.98 30.38 6.19
CA ASN A 828 7.27 30.84 7.56
C ASN A 828 6.05 30.72 8.50
N GLY A 829 5.16 29.77 8.22
CA GLY A 829 4.02 29.40 9.04
C GLY A 829 4.06 27.92 9.40
N ASP A 830 3.26 27.51 10.38
CA ASP A 830 3.07 26.11 10.75
C ASP A 830 1.70 25.55 10.35
N SER A 831 1.53 24.25 10.55
CA SER A 831 0.28 23.51 10.35
C SER A 831 -0.69 23.68 11.54
N GLY A 832 -0.52 24.72 12.37
CA GLY A 832 -1.20 24.89 13.67
C GLY A 832 -2.73 25.01 13.62
N ASN A 833 -3.34 25.00 12.43
CA ASN A 833 -4.77 24.74 12.23
C ASN A 833 -5.05 24.06 10.88
N ASP A 834 -6.20 23.41 10.77
CA ASP A 834 -6.60 22.64 9.58
C ASP A 834 -6.60 23.47 8.29
N SER A 835 -6.94 24.76 8.36
CA SER A 835 -7.01 25.64 7.17
C SER A 835 -5.62 26.00 6.64
N SER A 836 -4.64 26.25 7.50
CA SER A 836 -3.25 26.52 7.08
C SER A 836 -2.58 25.26 6.54
N ALA A 837 -2.82 24.10 7.18
CA ALA A 837 -2.32 22.81 6.72
C ALA A 837 -2.89 22.47 5.33
N GLN A 838 -4.22 22.53 5.17
CA GLN A 838 -4.87 22.28 3.88
C GLN A 838 -4.38 23.23 2.79
N ALA A 839 -4.25 24.53 3.10
CA ALA A 839 -3.75 25.50 2.13
C ALA A 839 -2.30 25.23 1.74
N TYR A 840 -1.45 24.79 2.66
CA TYR A 840 -0.08 24.38 2.37
C TYR A 840 -0.04 23.18 1.42
N ASP A 841 -0.84 22.16 1.68
CA ASP A 841 -0.94 20.97 0.81
C ASP A 841 -1.43 21.36 -0.60
N GLU A 842 -2.45 22.20 -0.69
CA GLU A 842 -2.95 22.72 -1.97
C GLU A 842 -1.89 23.57 -2.72
N ILE A 843 -1.05 24.33 -1.99
CA ILE A 843 0.10 25.05 -2.58
C ILE A 843 1.14 24.05 -3.08
N ALA A 844 1.50 23.05 -2.30
CA ALA A 844 2.45 22.01 -2.71
C ALA A 844 1.97 21.32 -4.01
N GLN A 845 0.69 20.97 -4.10
CA GLN A 845 0.12 20.41 -5.34
C GLN A 845 0.13 21.38 -6.51
N LEU A 846 -0.17 22.64 -6.27
CA LEU A 846 -0.13 23.67 -7.30
C LEU A 846 1.29 23.85 -7.85
N VAL A 847 2.30 23.88 -6.97
CA VAL A 847 3.72 24.01 -7.31
C VAL A 847 4.20 22.78 -8.06
N LEU A 848 3.83 21.58 -7.61
CA LEU A 848 4.11 20.33 -8.31
C LEU A 848 3.52 20.35 -9.72
N THR A 849 2.22 20.64 -9.83
CA THR A 849 1.51 20.73 -11.12
C THR A 849 2.20 21.70 -12.07
N PHE A 850 2.55 22.89 -11.56
CA PHE A 850 3.22 23.91 -12.35
C PHE A 850 4.62 23.49 -12.79
N SER A 851 5.35 22.71 -11.98
CA SER A 851 6.67 22.20 -12.38
C SER A 851 6.61 21.31 -13.62
N TYR A 852 5.62 20.44 -13.73
CA TYR A 852 5.41 19.59 -14.91
C TYR A 852 4.81 20.37 -16.09
N GLY A 853 3.83 21.24 -15.82
CA GLY A 853 3.02 21.95 -16.84
C GLY A 853 3.52 23.35 -17.18
N PHE A 854 4.78 23.65 -16.87
CA PHE A 854 5.33 24.98 -17.11
C PHE A 854 5.35 25.29 -18.60
N THR A 855 4.68 26.38 -18.98
CA THR A 855 4.76 26.93 -20.34
C THR A 855 5.39 28.31 -20.29
N GLN A 856 6.54 28.47 -20.95
CA GLN A 856 7.04 29.80 -21.25
C GLN A 856 6.04 30.47 -22.20
N ALA A 857 5.45 31.59 -21.77
CA ALA A 857 4.75 32.47 -22.69
C ALA A 857 5.71 32.75 -23.85
N LYS A 858 5.31 32.38 -25.08
CA LYS A 858 6.03 32.81 -26.28
C LYS A 858 6.01 34.32 -26.28
N THR A 859 7.07 34.94 -25.78
CA THR A 859 7.34 36.34 -26.04
C THR A 859 7.51 36.44 -27.54
N SER A 860 6.50 36.99 -28.21
CA SER A 860 6.63 37.45 -29.59
C SER A 860 7.83 38.39 -29.60
N GLN A 861 8.96 37.93 -30.15
CA GLN A 861 10.11 38.80 -30.38
C GLN A 861 9.64 39.98 -31.24
N PRO A 862 9.96 41.23 -30.86
CA PRO A 862 9.65 42.39 -31.70
C PRO A 862 10.41 42.36 -33.04
#